data_AF-A0A9D1MU83-F1
#
_entry.id   AF-A0A9D1MU83-F1
#
_cell.length_a   1.000
_cell.length_b   1.000
_cell.length_c   1.000
_cell.angle_alpha   90.00
_cell.angle_beta   90.00
_cell.angle_gamma   90.00
#
_symmetry.space_group_name_H-M   'P 1'
#
loop_
_entity.id
_entity.type
_entity.pdbx_description
1 polymer ?
#
loop_
_entity_poly.entity_id
_entity_poly.type
_entity_poly.pdbx_seq_one_letter_code
_entity_poly.pdbx_strand_id
1 'polypeptide(L)'
;MKKASLTKKIVAAILAVIMVFSALPTVAFAADATGPVQQSSGNLVNETDLGHYVSMKVNYQNFTFIQTQDDQNFTFTINMGAKKNQGVNYGYVASPNAADRPFTFTQPLGKSSSFSGDGIGSLPGNLFGGNTTVFRDLTVNFVADGGKTYDTAIRVQYDSGATSGNDRAWRTYDIPITVTVLDKRALNKAIDAANAAASDQQYYTEATWGDVVSALEDAQTITGNVVTTQTIIDRYASALQLAVNALEYKDANYDALNAAKAAAEEILGTSNVDDVYTAGTLADLREAYAAAEDVAGDLDIRNQSVVDKAASDLQTAVDNMVKYADYSVMQAAVNAFSKLNPAYYDSAAFADVQKEVNAAIEEMKPENKLDETQQADVSARAMALLQKINSLQKLSADYDALNDAVAAGLEKLGADDIGNYTDASVKTLQNAITAAQGVAEGLDITHQDEIDALAKAVNDAIKGLTLKGADYTALDEAIVAAEAALGKVDIGDYTDTSVSALRDALAAAEEVSRELTVADQKIISDAAYKLMMATSGLTLKPADVSALNDLIAKRTQEVADAKESGLYTEASIARVETAIENATAVANAGYSIKEQSKVDDAYNALNGVALEKQLADYSKLNAAIEAAQETLNNAGDEYTEASKEALRQAISDARAVVAAKYDVSQQQLVNDAVTALQAVQLELKDADYSALDEAIQAAEDFLADPENKELYTEDSLQKVQDALDAAKDVDRDLNITEQDQIDSAVADLTESMQVGDGNLEYKDANIGALQDAIDAANAKLSADDIADYTDDSVNALKDALKEAEDLLASNPDASEQDAVNAAVEKLNGIELVLKGADYSALEEAVRAASERYVQAVSSGNYTEDSLAKLNAAITAASEVPEGLTIKQQHIIDEAIANLNVELVLKPADTGALSDAISAAEDKLANRDNYTEDSVAALQQAIDEAKELLASDPDVSQADEIQAAIDKINNTELVLKGADYTVLDAQIKTAEDLLAGDTSNFTKDSLAVLKTALADAKNVDRYLTIQDQADVDTAAAALASALESMQTYTPLTSVTIVPLNSNDWKEGELIYHKTPWYQTWTSQTVPVGFEINDGAAVKSVTWSYAKWSVDEPEANIENATNESATIRPTFGVGPRSCWIQVTVEDYNGNVVTSDPVKVRFYNWDWQIK
;
A
#
# COMPACT_ATOMS: atom_id res chain seq x y z
N MET A 1 -22.75 28.36 -28.60
CA MET A 1 -23.94 27.70 -29.21
C MET A 1 -24.93 28.78 -29.71
N LYS A 2 -25.27 28.86 -31.00
CA LYS A 2 -26.22 29.87 -31.54
C LYS A 2 -27.68 29.34 -31.53
N LYS A 3 -28.40 29.40 -30.39
CA LYS A 3 -29.80 28.92 -30.25
C LYS A 3 -30.89 29.88 -30.79
N ALA A 4 -30.53 31.09 -31.21
CA ALA A 4 -31.48 32.18 -31.49
C ALA A 4 -31.92 32.35 -32.97
N SER A 5 -31.26 31.71 -33.94
CA SER A 5 -31.49 31.97 -35.38
C SER A 5 -32.68 31.20 -35.97
N LEU A 6 -32.99 30.00 -35.46
CA LEU A 6 -33.98 29.10 -36.05
C LEU A 6 -35.40 29.70 -36.05
N THR A 7 -35.77 30.38 -34.94
CA THR A 7 -37.10 30.98 -34.75
C THR A 7 -37.39 32.10 -35.76
N LYS A 8 -36.36 32.83 -36.22
CA LYS A 8 -36.53 33.87 -37.25
C LYS A 8 -36.77 33.26 -38.64
N LYS A 9 -35.98 32.25 -39.02
CA LYS A 9 -36.00 31.70 -40.40
C LYS A 9 -37.27 30.90 -40.71
N ILE A 10 -37.91 30.30 -39.69
CA ILE A 10 -39.21 29.59 -39.85
C ILE A 10 -40.36 30.56 -40.20
N VAL A 11 -40.40 31.75 -39.59
CA VAL A 11 -41.52 32.70 -39.78
C VAL A 11 -41.50 33.32 -41.18
N ALA A 12 -40.31 33.61 -41.72
CA ALA A 12 -40.16 34.16 -43.08
C ALA A 12 -40.62 33.18 -44.17
N ALA A 13 -40.18 31.91 -44.10
CA ALA A 13 -40.49 30.90 -45.11
C ALA A 13 -42.00 30.62 -45.26
N ILE A 14 -42.77 30.76 -44.18
CA ILE A 14 -44.22 30.50 -44.18
C ILE A 14 -45.01 31.60 -44.93
N LEU A 15 -44.53 32.85 -44.97
CA LEU A 15 -45.21 33.92 -45.72
C LEU A 15 -44.88 33.91 -47.22
N ALA A 16 -43.64 33.59 -47.61
CA ALA A 16 -43.20 33.66 -49.01
C ALA A 16 -44.04 32.76 -49.95
N VAL A 17 -44.40 31.57 -49.48
CA VAL A 17 -45.18 30.56 -50.25
C VAL A 17 -46.58 31.07 -50.65
N ILE A 18 -47.11 32.11 -49.98
CA ILE A 18 -48.45 32.66 -50.23
C ILE A 18 -48.46 33.70 -51.38
N MET A 19 -47.31 34.26 -51.77
CA MET A 19 -47.24 35.43 -52.68
C MET A 19 -47.33 35.09 -54.19
N VAL A 20 -47.08 33.85 -54.60
CA VAL A 20 -46.74 33.46 -56.00
C VAL A 20 -47.88 33.62 -57.04
N PHE A 21 -49.12 33.94 -56.63
CA PHE A 21 -50.28 34.05 -57.53
C PHE A 21 -50.88 35.46 -57.63
N SER A 22 -50.41 36.29 -58.57
CA SER A 22 -51.26 37.03 -59.56
C SER A 22 -50.56 38.19 -60.30
N ALA A 23 -49.49 37.93 -61.07
CA ALA A 23 -48.89 38.95 -61.93
C ALA A 23 -49.66 39.15 -63.25
N LEU A 24 -50.12 40.39 -63.53
CA LEU A 24 -50.52 40.86 -64.86
C LEU A 24 -50.10 42.34 -65.07
N PRO A 25 -49.47 42.71 -66.20
CA PRO A 25 -48.89 44.04 -66.39
C PRO A 25 -49.82 45.04 -67.11
N THR A 26 -49.81 46.31 -66.69
CA THR A 26 -50.25 47.44 -67.53
C THR A 26 -49.33 48.64 -67.38
N VAL A 27 -49.15 49.37 -68.49
CA VAL A 27 -48.09 50.39 -68.67
C VAL A 27 -48.40 51.67 -67.89
N ALA A 28 -47.40 52.21 -67.20
CA ALA A 28 -47.50 53.48 -66.49
C ALA A 28 -47.26 54.70 -67.40
N PHE A 29 -47.97 55.79 -67.12
CA PHE A 29 -47.55 57.16 -67.45
C PHE A 29 -47.63 58.01 -66.19
N ALA A 30 -46.55 58.73 -65.88
CA ALA A 30 -46.49 59.60 -64.72
C ALA A 30 -47.21 60.94 -65.01
N ALA A 31 -48.00 61.38 -64.03
CA ALA A 31 -48.58 62.72 -63.99
C ALA A 31 -48.84 63.09 -62.52
N ASP A 32 -48.47 64.31 -62.13
CA ASP A 32 -48.76 64.85 -60.80
C ASP A 32 -50.27 65.08 -60.64
N ALA A 33 -50.92 64.18 -59.91
CA ALA A 33 -52.37 64.11 -59.84
C ALA A 33 -52.94 65.16 -58.86
N THR A 34 -53.14 66.39 -59.33
CA THR A 34 -54.02 67.39 -58.68
C THR A 34 -55.50 67.05 -58.90
N GLY A 35 -55.84 65.77 -58.72
CA GLY A 35 -57.07 65.12 -59.17
C GLY A 35 -57.19 63.67 -58.67
N PRO A 36 -58.38 63.08 -58.69
CA PRO A 36 -58.60 61.68 -58.32
C PRO A 36 -58.07 60.74 -59.41
N VAL A 37 -57.41 59.68 -58.97
CA VAL A 37 -56.77 58.65 -59.81
C VAL A 37 -57.81 57.72 -60.45
N GLN A 38 -58.92 57.47 -59.76
CA GLN A 38 -60.12 56.86 -60.35
C GLN A 38 -61.37 57.64 -59.97
N GLN A 39 -62.33 57.68 -60.90
CA GLN A 39 -63.67 58.24 -60.73
C GLN A 39 -64.68 57.25 -61.30
N SER A 40 -65.82 57.05 -60.63
CA SER A 40 -66.97 56.39 -61.27
C SER A 40 -68.06 57.41 -61.57
N SER A 41 -68.62 57.35 -62.78
CA SER A 41 -69.81 58.11 -63.17
C SER A 41 -70.92 57.87 -62.14
N GLY A 42 -71.39 58.95 -61.52
CA GLY A 42 -72.54 58.88 -60.62
C GLY A 42 -73.79 58.51 -61.42
N ASN A 43 -74.71 57.80 -60.79
CA ASN A 43 -76.05 57.70 -61.37
C ASN A 43 -76.66 59.10 -61.25
N LEU A 44 -77.00 59.76 -62.36
CA LEU A 44 -77.54 61.12 -62.33
C LEU A 44 -78.81 61.14 -61.48
N VAL A 45 -78.69 61.60 -60.23
CA VAL A 45 -79.74 61.55 -59.21
C VAL A 45 -80.89 62.47 -59.66
N ASN A 46 -81.81 61.90 -60.44
CA ASN A 46 -82.99 62.56 -60.99
C ASN A 46 -84.10 62.69 -59.93
N GLU A 47 -83.72 62.76 -58.66
CA GLU A 47 -84.66 62.95 -57.58
C GLU A 47 -85.29 64.34 -57.69
N THR A 48 -86.59 64.32 -57.85
CA THR A 48 -87.41 65.49 -57.56
C THR A 48 -87.49 65.55 -56.04
N ASP A 49 -87.07 66.66 -55.44
CA ASP A 49 -87.35 66.92 -54.03
C ASP A 49 -88.82 66.60 -53.75
N LEU A 50 -89.07 65.70 -52.79
CA LEU A 50 -90.43 65.31 -52.39
C LEU A 50 -91.18 66.51 -51.75
N GLY A 51 -90.47 67.59 -51.42
CA GLY A 51 -90.98 68.93 -51.10
C GLY A 51 -91.26 69.86 -52.30
N HIS A 52 -91.10 69.40 -53.55
CA HIS A 52 -91.56 70.00 -54.82
C HIS A 52 -90.82 71.19 -55.48
N TYR A 53 -89.66 71.68 -54.99
CA TYR A 53 -89.15 72.97 -55.49
C TYR A 53 -87.93 72.97 -56.45
N VAL A 54 -86.86 72.24 -56.13
CA VAL A 54 -85.59 72.24 -56.91
C VAL A 54 -85.11 70.79 -57.09
N SER A 55 -84.39 70.52 -58.18
CA SER A 55 -83.66 69.25 -58.37
C SER A 55 -82.19 69.53 -58.61
N MET A 56 -81.33 68.84 -57.85
CA MET A 56 -79.87 68.89 -57.95
C MET A 56 -79.34 67.73 -58.82
N LYS A 57 -78.10 67.83 -59.29
CA LYS A 57 -77.38 66.84 -60.09
C LYS A 57 -75.87 66.95 -59.85
N VAL A 58 -75.14 65.84 -59.93
CA VAL A 58 -73.68 65.79 -60.05
C VAL A 58 -73.28 64.73 -61.08
N ASN A 59 -72.10 64.86 -61.68
CA ASN A 59 -71.58 63.95 -62.71
C ASN A 59 -70.83 62.72 -62.14
N TYR A 60 -70.22 62.85 -60.97
CA TYR A 60 -69.42 61.81 -60.32
C TYR A 60 -69.78 61.68 -58.85
N GLN A 61 -69.63 60.47 -58.30
CA GLN A 61 -69.95 60.18 -56.89
C GLN A 61 -68.85 59.43 -56.14
N ASN A 62 -68.11 58.53 -56.78
CA ASN A 62 -67.01 57.81 -56.12
C ASN A 62 -65.67 58.28 -56.69
N PHE A 63 -64.72 58.55 -55.79
CA PHE A 63 -63.39 59.08 -56.10
C PHE A 63 -62.31 58.30 -55.35
N THR A 64 -61.18 58.02 -56.00
CA THR A 64 -60.03 57.38 -55.35
C THR A 64 -58.77 58.21 -55.55
N PHE A 65 -58.04 58.47 -54.46
CA PHE A 65 -56.79 59.21 -54.42
C PHE A 65 -55.67 58.33 -53.85
N ILE A 66 -54.41 58.67 -54.15
CA ILE A 66 -53.23 57.96 -53.61
C ILE A 66 -52.36 58.96 -52.84
N GLN A 67 -52.27 58.80 -51.52
CA GLN A 67 -51.38 59.54 -50.65
C GLN A 67 -49.97 58.93 -50.68
N THR A 68 -48.99 59.77 -50.95
CA THR A 68 -47.56 59.41 -51.05
C THR A 68 -46.68 60.23 -50.11
N GLN A 69 -47.23 61.32 -49.56
CA GLN A 69 -46.54 62.28 -48.67
C GLN A 69 -47.44 62.66 -47.49
N ASP A 70 -46.85 63.13 -46.39
CA ASP A 70 -47.59 63.64 -45.23
C ASP A 70 -48.42 64.87 -45.59
N ASP A 71 -49.62 64.97 -45.01
CA ASP A 71 -50.57 66.07 -45.19
C ASP A 71 -50.82 66.50 -46.66
N GLN A 72 -50.74 65.53 -47.58
CA GLN A 72 -50.95 65.74 -49.00
C GLN A 72 -52.36 66.30 -49.28
N ASN A 73 -52.39 67.50 -49.86
CA ASN A 73 -53.62 68.16 -50.31
C ASN A 73 -54.04 67.65 -51.69
N PHE A 74 -55.28 67.18 -51.79
CA PHE A 74 -55.94 66.77 -53.01
C PHE A 74 -57.00 67.79 -53.43
N THR A 75 -57.17 67.91 -54.74
CA THR A 75 -58.20 68.75 -55.36
C THR A 75 -59.05 67.88 -56.28
N PHE A 76 -60.36 68.11 -56.34
CA PHE A 76 -61.22 67.54 -57.38
C PHE A 76 -62.40 68.45 -57.68
N THR A 77 -62.83 68.44 -58.94
CA THR A 77 -63.93 69.27 -59.42
C THR A 77 -65.09 68.39 -59.87
N ILE A 78 -66.29 68.68 -59.35
CA ILE A 78 -67.53 68.06 -59.81
C ILE A 78 -68.39 69.09 -60.54
N ASN A 79 -69.05 68.67 -61.61
CA ASN A 79 -69.98 69.53 -62.32
C ASN A 79 -71.37 69.38 -61.67
N MET A 80 -71.73 70.34 -60.83
CA MET A 80 -72.98 70.35 -60.08
C MET A 80 -74.03 71.13 -60.85
N GLY A 81 -75.18 70.49 -61.11
CA GLY A 81 -76.33 71.09 -61.78
C GLY A 81 -77.49 71.34 -60.83
N ALA A 82 -78.23 72.42 -61.02
CA ALA A 82 -79.53 72.60 -60.39
C ALA A 82 -80.56 73.13 -61.38
N LYS A 83 -81.81 72.68 -61.25
CA LYS A 83 -82.96 73.23 -61.97
C LYS A 83 -84.12 73.49 -61.02
N LYS A 84 -84.90 74.50 -61.36
CA LYS A 84 -86.20 74.80 -60.76
C LYS A 84 -87.25 73.84 -61.32
N ASN A 85 -88.17 73.36 -60.49
CA ASN A 85 -89.26 72.48 -60.95
C ASN A 85 -90.52 73.29 -61.34
N GLN A 86 -91.43 72.66 -62.10
CA GLN A 86 -92.53 73.38 -62.77
C GLN A 86 -93.54 73.98 -61.79
N GLY A 87 -94.05 75.18 -62.09
CA GLY A 87 -95.07 75.88 -61.29
C GLY A 87 -94.53 76.75 -60.13
N VAL A 88 -93.24 76.66 -59.82
CA VAL A 88 -92.58 77.38 -58.74
C VAL A 88 -92.24 78.83 -59.14
N ASN A 89 -92.13 79.77 -58.18
CA ASN A 89 -91.68 81.14 -58.45
C ASN A 89 -90.26 81.46 -57.97
N TYR A 90 -89.84 81.07 -56.77
CA TYR A 90 -88.47 81.26 -56.30
C TYR A 90 -87.59 80.01 -56.45
N GLY A 91 -86.31 80.22 -56.76
CA GLY A 91 -85.30 79.16 -56.85
C GLY A 91 -83.90 79.77 -56.86
N TYR A 92 -83.13 79.55 -55.81
CA TYR A 92 -81.76 80.06 -55.68
C TYR A 92 -80.92 79.03 -54.90
N VAL A 93 -79.76 78.65 -55.42
CA VAL A 93 -78.81 77.79 -54.69
C VAL A 93 -77.72 78.67 -54.09
N ALA A 94 -77.37 78.45 -52.82
CA ALA A 94 -76.29 79.19 -52.17
C ALA A 94 -74.98 79.04 -52.94
N SER A 95 -74.14 80.09 -52.90
CA SER A 95 -72.74 79.94 -53.29
C SER A 95 -72.03 79.03 -52.29
N PRO A 96 -71.07 78.18 -52.70
CA PRO A 96 -70.43 77.24 -51.78
C PRO A 96 -69.79 77.93 -50.57
N ASN A 97 -69.32 79.17 -50.77
CA ASN A 97 -68.62 79.99 -49.79
C ASN A 97 -69.51 81.10 -49.21
N ALA A 98 -70.84 80.93 -49.20
CA ALA A 98 -71.77 81.90 -48.63
C ALA A 98 -71.64 81.93 -47.09
N ALA A 99 -71.39 83.11 -46.50
CA ALA A 99 -71.05 83.24 -45.08
C ALA A 99 -72.16 82.84 -44.11
N ASP A 100 -73.44 82.91 -44.50
CA ASP A 100 -74.58 82.48 -43.68
C ASP A 100 -75.04 81.03 -43.98
N ARG A 101 -74.71 80.50 -45.17
CA ARG A 101 -75.20 79.22 -45.71
C ARG A 101 -74.15 78.52 -46.58
N PRO A 102 -72.96 78.20 -46.04
CA PRO A 102 -71.91 77.53 -46.81
C PRO A 102 -72.35 76.12 -47.18
N PHE A 103 -71.71 75.54 -48.19
CA PHE A 103 -71.76 74.09 -48.39
C PHE A 103 -70.88 73.40 -47.35
N THR A 104 -71.34 72.26 -46.85
CA THR A 104 -70.55 71.41 -45.95
C THR A 104 -70.53 69.99 -46.46
N PHE A 105 -69.65 69.16 -45.91
CA PHE A 105 -69.86 67.71 -45.97
C PHE A 105 -70.75 67.28 -44.80
N THR A 106 -71.44 66.12 -44.92
CA THR A 106 -72.19 65.52 -43.81
C THR A 106 -71.29 64.79 -42.81
N GLN A 107 -70.18 64.23 -43.29
CA GLN A 107 -69.02 63.80 -42.48
C GLN A 107 -67.76 64.52 -42.95
N PRO A 108 -66.83 64.94 -42.07
CA PRO A 108 -65.58 65.59 -42.46
C PRO A 108 -64.78 64.76 -43.48
N LEU A 109 -64.46 65.38 -44.62
CA LEU A 109 -63.53 64.82 -45.60
C LEU A 109 -62.10 65.24 -45.25
N GLY A 110 -61.20 64.27 -45.08
CA GLY A 110 -59.80 64.53 -44.74
C GLY A 110 -59.59 65.10 -43.33
N LYS A 111 -58.36 65.56 -43.06
CA LYS A 111 -58.01 66.38 -41.88
C LYS A 111 -58.61 67.78 -41.95
N SER A 112 -58.72 68.30 -43.17
CA SER A 112 -59.43 69.54 -43.49
C SER A 112 -59.98 69.45 -44.91
N SER A 113 -61.09 70.12 -45.17
CA SER A 113 -61.69 70.24 -46.50
C SER A 113 -62.38 71.58 -46.70
N SER A 114 -62.42 72.02 -47.96
CA SER A 114 -63.00 73.31 -48.36
C SER A 114 -63.65 73.21 -49.75
N PHE A 115 -64.65 74.05 -49.98
CA PHE A 115 -65.28 74.24 -51.29
C PHE A 115 -64.79 75.54 -51.94
N SER A 116 -64.85 75.57 -53.27
CA SER A 116 -64.49 76.71 -54.09
C SER A 116 -65.19 76.63 -55.46
N GLY A 117 -65.47 77.78 -56.08
CA GLY A 117 -66.17 77.87 -57.36
C GLY A 117 -67.34 78.84 -57.34
N ASP A 118 -67.87 79.14 -58.52
CA ASP A 118 -69.03 80.01 -58.68
C ASP A 118 -70.31 79.36 -58.15
N GLY A 119 -71.10 80.13 -57.40
CA GLY A 119 -72.45 79.71 -57.03
C GLY A 119 -73.33 79.50 -58.27
N ILE A 120 -74.19 78.46 -58.23
CA ILE A 120 -75.27 78.34 -59.23
C ILE A 120 -76.20 79.55 -59.14
N GLY A 121 -76.46 80.05 -57.92
CA GLY A 121 -77.21 81.28 -57.70
C GLY A 121 -78.66 81.16 -58.13
N SER A 122 -79.20 82.22 -58.75
CA SER A 122 -80.61 82.28 -59.16
C SER A 122 -80.90 81.39 -60.36
N LEU A 123 -81.90 80.51 -60.24
CA LEU A 123 -82.28 79.56 -61.27
C LEU A 123 -83.22 80.23 -62.29
N PRO A 124 -82.85 80.28 -63.59
CA PRO A 124 -83.63 80.97 -64.61
C PRO A 124 -84.96 80.26 -64.89
N GLY A 125 -86.04 81.03 -64.98
CA GLY A 125 -87.34 80.52 -65.39
C GLY A 125 -88.36 81.63 -65.59
N ASN A 126 -89.00 81.66 -66.76
CA ASN A 126 -90.10 82.57 -67.06
C ASN A 126 -91.35 82.19 -66.24
N LEU A 127 -92.26 83.15 -66.05
CA LEU A 127 -93.52 82.95 -65.30
C LEU A 127 -94.41 81.81 -65.86
N PHE A 128 -94.16 81.41 -67.11
CA PHE A 128 -94.81 80.28 -67.78
C PHE A 128 -93.74 79.37 -68.44
N GLY A 129 -93.32 78.32 -67.73
CA GLY A 129 -92.67 77.13 -68.30
C GLY A 129 -91.29 77.29 -68.95
N GLY A 130 -90.22 77.40 -68.14
CA GLY A 130 -88.83 77.14 -68.54
C GLY A 130 -88.17 76.13 -67.60
N ASN A 131 -87.32 75.23 -68.10
CA ASN A 131 -86.95 73.98 -67.40
C ASN A 131 -85.44 73.60 -67.50
N THR A 132 -84.58 74.57 -67.79
CA THR A 132 -83.13 74.36 -68.05
C THR A 132 -82.34 74.18 -66.75
N THR A 133 -81.45 73.18 -66.70
CA THR A 133 -80.48 73.02 -65.61
C THR A 133 -79.30 73.97 -65.80
N VAL A 134 -78.98 74.75 -64.76
CA VAL A 134 -77.73 75.52 -64.69
C VAL A 134 -76.69 74.64 -64.02
N PHE A 135 -75.54 74.46 -64.69
CA PHE A 135 -74.39 73.73 -64.16
C PHE A 135 -73.27 74.71 -63.76
N ARG A 136 -72.59 74.39 -62.67
CA ARG A 136 -71.36 75.05 -62.18
C ARG A 136 -70.37 74.01 -61.70
N ASP A 137 -69.10 74.33 -61.87
CA ASP A 137 -68.01 73.53 -61.37
C ASP A 137 -67.76 73.85 -59.90
N LEU A 138 -67.93 72.83 -59.04
CA LEU A 138 -67.67 72.87 -57.62
C LEU A 138 -66.34 72.15 -57.36
N THR A 139 -65.32 72.92 -57.00
CA THR A 139 -63.98 72.40 -56.70
C THR A 139 -63.83 72.20 -55.20
N VAL A 140 -63.65 70.93 -54.80
CA VAL A 140 -63.31 70.50 -53.45
C VAL A 140 -61.79 70.47 -53.34
N ASN A 141 -61.25 71.00 -52.24
CA ASN A 141 -59.87 70.76 -51.82
C ASN A 141 -59.89 70.10 -50.44
N PHE A 142 -59.07 69.08 -50.21
CA PHE A 142 -58.95 68.42 -48.91
C PHE A 142 -57.55 67.88 -48.63
N VAL A 143 -57.13 67.94 -47.37
CA VAL A 143 -55.89 67.32 -46.87
C VAL A 143 -56.20 65.91 -46.39
N ALA A 144 -55.53 64.89 -46.91
CA ALA A 144 -55.81 63.50 -46.55
C ALA A 144 -55.41 63.13 -45.11
N ASP A 145 -56.10 62.12 -44.57
CA ASP A 145 -55.92 61.59 -43.20
C ASP A 145 -55.49 60.11 -43.23
N GLY A 146 -54.52 59.78 -44.11
CA GLY A 146 -54.06 58.40 -44.34
C GLY A 146 -55.02 57.56 -45.17
N GLY A 147 -54.78 56.25 -45.20
CA GLY A 147 -55.55 55.26 -45.97
C GLY A 147 -56.96 55.08 -45.40
N LYS A 148 -57.98 55.65 -46.06
CA LYS A 148 -59.32 55.83 -45.48
C LYS A 148 -60.40 56.03 -46.54
N THR A 149 -61.56 55.43 -46.34
CA THR A 149 -62.77 55.71 -47.11
C THR A 149 -63.70 56.61 -46.30
N TYR A 150 -64.23 57.64 -46.95
CA TYR A 150 -65.17 58.63 -46.41
C TYR A 150 -66.48 58.52 -47.20
N ASP A 151 -67.45 57.80 -46.65
CA ASP A 151 -68.83 57.79 -47.17
C ASP A 151 -69.56 59.01 -46.60
N THR A 152 -69.72 60.04 -47.43
CA THR A 152 -70.20 61.37 -47.02
C THR A 152 -71.21 61.91 -48.04
N ALA A 153 -71.66 63.14 -47.85
CA ALA A 153 -72.50 63.81 -48.82
C ALA A 153 -72.20 65.31 -48.84
N ILE A 154 -72.29 65.93 -50.02
CA ILE A 154 -72.21 67.38 -50.18
C ILE A 154 -73.56 67.96 -49.81
N ARG A 155 -73.61 68.63 -48.66
CA ARG A 155 -74.77 69.29 -48.10
C ARG A 155 -74.93 70.67 -48.73
N VAL A 156 -75.82 70.77 -49.72
CA VAL A 156 -76.13 72.02 -50.43
C VAL A 156 -77.35 72.71 -49.83
N GLN A 157 -77.29 74.04 -49.72
CA GLN A 157 -78.40 74.88 -49.24
C GLN A 157 -79.05 75.62 -50.41
N TYR A 158 -80.38 75.61 -50.47
CA TYR A 158 -81.15 76.30 -51.52
C TYR A 158 -82.45 76.90 -51.00
N ASP A 159 -82.91 77.97 -51.64
CA ASP A 159 -84.12 78.71 -51.33
C ASP A 159 -85.25 78.36 -52.32
N SER A 160 -86.47 78.28 -51.80
CA SER A 160 -87.62 77.69 -52.46
C SER A 160 -88.92 78.38 -52.03
N GLY A 161 -89.87 78.59 -52.95
CA GLY A 161 -91.20 79.09 -52.56
C GLY A 161 -92.12 79.60 -53.66
N ALA A 162 -93.37 79.84 -53.26
CA ALA A 162 -94.44 80.43 -54.08
C ALA A 162 -94.40 81.98 -54.07
N THR A 163 -95.24 82.61 -54.90
CA THR A 163 -95.27 84.08 -55.09
C THR A 163 -95.75 84.86 -53.87
N SER A 164 -96.63 84.28 -53.05
CA SER A 164 -97.40 84.95 -52.00
C SER A 164 -96.71 84.99 -50.63
N GLY A 165 -95.39 85.16 -50.62
CA GLY A 165 -94.58 85.54 -49.44
C GLY A 165 -94.38 84.49 -48.34
N ASN A 166 -95.38 83.67 -48.03
CA ASN A 166 -95.44 82.88 -46.80
C ASN A 166 -94.77 81.51 -46.89
N ASP A 167 -94.69 80.91 -48.07
CA ASP A 167 -94.12 79.57 -48.30
C ASP A 167 -92.65 79.60 -48.75
N ARG A 168 -91.92 80.70 -48.47
CA ARG A 168 -90.50 80.83 -48.83
C ARG A 168 -89.61 80.25 -47.72
N ALA A 169 -88.91 79.17 -48.02
CA ALA A 169 -88.05 78.46 -47.07
C ALA A 169 -86.72 78.03 -47.70
N TRP A 170 -85.66 78.18 -46.91
CA TRP A 170 -84.39 77.51 -47.16
C TRP A 170 -84.50 76.01 -46.84
N ARG A 171 -83.96 75.18 -47.72
CA ARG A 171 -83.94 73.73 -47.67
C ARG A 171 -82.53 73.23 -47.89
N THR A 172 -82.28 72.03 -47.39
CA THR A 172 -81.02 71.32 -47.51
C THR A 172 -81.21 70.10 -48.41
N TYR A 173 -80.22 69.77 -49.23
CA TYR A 173 -80.15 68.50 -49.95
C TYR A 173 -78.73 67.94 -49.82
N ASP A 174 -78.63 66.65 -49.49
CA ASP A 174 -77.36 65.96 -49.25
C ASP A 174 -77.07 65.06 -50.45
N ILE A 175 -76.04 65.41 -51.22
CA ILE A 175 -75.65 64.68 -52.44
C ILE A 175 -74.58 63.64 -52.07
N PRO A 176 -74.90 62.32 -52.04
CA PRO A 176 -73.96 61.31 -51.55
C PRO A 176 -72.75 61.15 -52.48
N ILE A 177 -71.57 61.11 -51.87
CA ILE A 177 -70.27 60.81 -52.50
C ILE A 177 -69.43 59.90 -51.60
N THR A 178 -68.64 59.03 -52.21
CA THR A 178 -67.60 58.25 -51.52
C THR A 178 -66.23 58.74 -51.97
N VAL A 179 -65.35 59.05 -51.02
CA VAL A 179 -63.94 59.35 -51.32
C VAL A 179 -63.07 58.30 -50.64
N THR A 180 -62.19 57.63 -51.38
CA THR A 180 -61.18 56.72 -50.84
C THR A 180 -59.80 57.33 -51.03
N VAL A 181 -58.98 57.32 -49.98
CA VAL A 181 -57.55 57.57 -50.04
C VAL A 181 -56.83 56.24 -49.81
N LEU A 182 -55.84 55.93 -50.65
CA LEU A 182 -54.91 54.82 -50.49
C LEU A 182 -53.54 55.39 -50.10
N ASP A 183 -52.96 54.94 -49.00
CA ASP A 183 -51.73 55.50 -48.44
C ASP A 183 -50.53 54.59 -48.69
N LYS A 184 -49.53 55.11 -49.42
CA LYS A 184 -48.30 54.44 -49.80
C LYS A 184 -47.06 54.96 -49.07
N ARG A 185 -47.20 55.85 -48.07
CA ARG A 185 -46.05 56.42 -47.33
C ARG A 185 -45.16 55.34 -46.72
N ALA A 186 -45.77 54.30 -46.13
CA ALA A 186 -45.06 53.16 -45.57
C ALA A 186 -44.32 52.32 -46.62
N LEU A 187 -44.95 52.09 -47.79
CA LEU A 187 -44.36 51.35 -48.91
C LEU A 187 -43.13 52.08 -49.47
N ASN A 188 -43.26 53.39 -49.72
CA ASN A 188 -42.17 54.23 -50.21
C ASN A 188 -40.98 54.20 -49.24
N LYS A 189 -41.23 54.35 -47.93
CA LYS A 189 -40.19 54.30 -46.89
C LYS A 189 -39.47 52.95 -46.82
N ALA A 190 -40.18 51.83 -47.01
CA ALA A 190 -39.57 50.50 -47.08
C ALA A 190 -38.69 50.33 -48.33
N ILE A 191 -39.11 50.88 -49.46
CA ILE A 191 -38.32 50.93 -50.71
C ILE A 191 -37.06 51.78 -50.54
N ASP A 192 -37.15 52.95 -49.91
CA ASP A 192 -36.00 53.80 -49.62
C ASP A 192 -34.99 53.10 -48.69
N ALA A 193 -35.47 52.36 -47.69
CA ALA A 193 -34.62 51.57 -46.79
C ALA A 193 -33.90 50.41 -47.51
N ALA A 194 -34.59 49.72 -48.43
CA ALA A 194 -33.98 48.67 -49.25
C ALA A 194 -32.93 49.21 -50.22
N ASN A 195 -33.22 50.35 -50.86
CA ASN A 195 -32.27 51.04 -51.74
C ASN A 195 -31.04 51.56 -50.97
N ALA A 196 -31.21 52.01 -49.73
CA ALA A 196 -30.10 52.43 -48.88
C ALA A 196 -29.17 51.26 -48.52
N ALA A 197 -29.71 50.08 -48.22
CA ALA A 197 -28.92 48.88 -47.96
C ALA A 197 -28.11 48.38 -49.18
N ALA A 198 -28.47 48.78 -50.41
CA ALA A 198 -27.80 48.34 -51.63
C ALA A 198 -26.35 48.83 -51.77
N SER A 199 -25.91 49.88 -51.03
CA SER A 199 -24.49 50.26 -50.99
C SER A 199 -23.61 49.18 -50.38
N ASP A 200 -24.18 48.41 -49.45
CA ASP A 200 -23.46 47.46 -48.59
C ASP A 200 -23.72 46.01 -49.03
N GLN A 201 -24.39 45.80 -50.18
CA GLN A 201 -24.76 44.50 -50.76
C GLN A 201 -23.62 43.47 -50.70
N GLN A 202 -22.39 43.86 -50.99
CA GLN A 202 -21.24 42.94 -51.02
C GLN A 202 -20.93 42.33 -49.65
N TYR A 203 -21.33 42.99 -48.55
CA TYR A 203 -21.10 42.56 -47.18
C TYR A 203 -22.24 41.70 -46.61
N TYR A 204 -23.43 41.70 -47.21
CA TYR A 204 -24.57 40.87 -46.76
C TYR A 204 -24.50 39.43 -47.28
N THR A 205 -25.14 38.49 -46.58
CA THR A 205 -25.26 37.12 -47.08
C THR A 205 -26.16 37.07 -48.32
N GLU A 206 -25.83 36.19 -49.27
CA GLU A 206 -26.58 36.07 -50.53
C GLU A 206 -28.06 35.70 -50.32
N ALA A 207 -28.35 34.92 -49.28
CA ALA A 207 -29.72 34.54 -48.92
C ALA A 207 -30.53 35.76 -48.44
N THR A 208 -30.06 36.48 -47.41
CA THR A 208 -30.82 37.62 -46.85
C THR A 208 -30.87 38.79 -47.82
N TRP A 209 -29.86 38.96 -48.69
CA TRP A 209 -29.94 39.93 -49.79
C TRP A 209 -30.93 39.50 -50.87
N GLY A 210 -30.99 38.20 -51.22
CA GLY A 210 -31.97 37.66 -52.15
C GLY A 210 -33.42 37.83 -51.69
N ASP A 211 -33.69 37.71 -50.38
CA ASP A 211 -34.99 38.02 -49.77
C ASP A 211 -35.37 39.50 -49.95
N VAL A 212 -34.42 40.43 -49.76
CA VAL A 212 -34.63 41.87 -49.98
C VAL A 212 -34.89 42.17 -51.45
N VAL A 213 -34.10 41.63 -52.38
CA VAL A 213 -34.31 41.81 -53.83
C VAL A 213 -35.71 41.32 -54.23
N SER A 214 -36.10 40.13 -53.79
CA SER A 214 -37.40 39.54 -54.10
C SER A 214 -38.56 40.39 -53.57
N ALA A 215 -38.50 40.82 -52.30
CA ALA A 215 -39.52 41.67 -51.70
C ALA A 215 -39.55 43.10 -52.30
N LEU A 216 -38.41 43.58 -52.82
CA LEU A 216 -38.29 44.88 -53.47
C LEU A 216 -38.91 44.86 -54.87
N GLU A 217 -38.69 43.82 -55.66
CA GLU A 217 -39.38 43.62 -56.95
C GLU A 217 -40.90 43.57 -56.74
N ASP A 218 -41.38 42.76 -55.78
CA ASP A 218 -42.79 42.65 -55.39
C ASP A 218 -43.38 44.02 -55.00
N ALA A 219 -42.70 44.76 -54.12
CA ALA A 219 -43.12 46.09 -53.68
C ALA A 219 -43.15 47.13 -54.83
N GLN A 220 -42.20 47.04 -55.77
CA GLN A 220 -42.14 47.93 -56.93
C GLN A 220 -43.35 47.77 -57.86
N THR A 221 -43.93 46.57 -57.97
CA THR A 221 -45.08 46.31 -58.87
C THR A 221 -46.30 47.21 -58.63
N ILE A 222 -46.50 47.69 -57.39
CA ILE A 222 -47.64 48.53 -57.00
C ILE A 222 -47.25 49.98 -56.67
N THR A 223 -46.08 50.46 -57.08
CA THR A 223 -45.63 51.84 -56.84
C THR A 223 -46.43 52.89 -57.64
N GLY A 224 -46.17 54.18 -57.37
CA GLY A 224 -46.79 55.30 -58.11
C GLY A 224 -48.32 55.28 -58.09
N ASN A 225 -48.93 55.60 -59.23
CA ASN A 225 -50.39 55.79 -59.36
C ASN A 225 -51.21 54.47 -59.50
N VAL A 226 -50.64 53.29 -59.25
CA VAL A 226 -51.38 52.01 -59.28
C VAL A 226 -52.46 51.97 -58.20
N VAL A 227 -53.73 51.81 -58.59
CA VAL A 227 -54.87 51.67 -57.67
C VAL A 227 -55.06 50.21 -57.28
N THR A 228 -55.07 49.93 -55.98
CA THR A 228 -55.23 48.59 -55.37
C THR A 228 -55.89 48.74 -53.98
N THR A 229 -55.98 47.69 -53.16
CA THR A 229 -56.48 47.83 -51.78
C THR A 229 -55.38 48.24 -50.80
N GLN A 230 -55.74 48.97 -49.73
CA GLN A 230 -54.80 49.35 -48.67
C GLN A 230 -54.07 48.12 -48.09
N THR A 231 -54.79 47.02 -47.88
CA THR A 231 -54.25 45.74 -47.37
C THR A 231 -53.17 45.12 -48.26
N ILE A 232 -53.14 45.43 -49.56
CA ILE A 232 -52.07 44.97 -50.46
C ILE A 232 -50.84 45.89 -50.35
N ILE A 233 -51.06 47.20 -50.21
CA ILE A 233 -50.01 48.19 -49.98
C ILE A 233 -49.29 47.91 -48.64
N ASP A 234 -50.05 47.72 -47.57
CA ASP A 234 -49.54 47.45 -46.22
C ASP A 234 -48.74 46.13 -46.19
N ARG A 235 -49.19 45.11 -46.94
CA ARG A 235 -48.53 43.81 -47.04
C ARG A 235 -47.15 43.93 -47.68
N TYR A 236 -47.05 44.55 -48.85
CA TYR A 236 -45.77 44.69 -49.53
C TYR A 236 -44.81 45.61 -48.77
N ALA A 237 -45.32 46.68 -48.14
CA ALA A 237 -44.53 47.53 -47.25
C ALA A 237 -43.95 46.73 -46.06
N SER A 238 -44.78 45.88 -45.43
CA SER A 238 -44.38 45.05 -44.30
C SER A 238 -43.40 43.96 -44.71
N ALA A 239 -43.62 43.29 -45.85
CA ALA A 239 -42.75 42.23 -46.36
C ALA A 239 -41.35 42.76 -46.69
N LEU A 240 -41.26 43.88 -47.40
CA LEU A 240 -39.98 44.52 -47.70
C LEU A 240 -39.26 45.03 -46.46
N GLN A 241 -39.99 45.67 -45.53
CA GLN A 241 -39.39 46.13 -44.27
C GLN A 241 -38.88 44.96 -43.41
N LEU A 242 -39.58 43.81 -43.42
CA LEU A 242 -39.12 42.60 -42.74
C LEU A 242 -37.86 42.01 -43.38
N ALA A 243 -37.78 41.96 -44.71
CA ALA A 243 -36.59 41.50 -45.43
C ALA A 243 -35.37 42.40 -45.14
N VAL A 244 -35.54 43.73 -45.21
CA VAL A 244 -34.47 44.70 -44.89
C VAL A 244 -34.02 44.58 -43.43
N ASN A 245 -34.96 44.36 -42.50
CA ASN A 245 -34.65 44.12 -41.08
C ASN A 245 -34.03 42.73 -40.81
N ALA A 246 -33.99 41.84 -41.81
CA ALA A 246 -33.43 40.49 -41.72
C ALA A 246 -32.07 40.34 -42.42
N LEU A 247 -31.47 41.44 -42.90
CA LEU A 247 -30.13 41.43 -43.49
C LEU A 247 -29.06 40.98 -42.48
N GLU A 248 -28.45 39.82 -42.75
CA GLU A 248 -27.30 39.30 -42.02
C GLU A 248 -26.02 39.66 -42.80
N TYR A 249 -25.00 40.20 -42.12
CA TYR A 249 -23.67 40.37 -42.72
C TYR A 249 -22.96 39.00 -42.86
N LYS A 250 -22.01 38.90 -43.78
CA LYS A 250 -21.08 37.77 -43.87
C LYS A 250 -20.13 37.80 -42.67
N ASP A 251 -19.80 36.64 -42.13
CA ASP A 251 -18.70 36.48 -41.17
C ASP A 251 -17.36 36.87 -41.84
N ALA A 252 -16.37 37.33 -41.07
CA ALA A 252 -15.01 37.55 -41.55
C ALA A 252 -14.29 36.22 -41.84
N ASN A 253 -13.27 36.24 -42.70
CA ASN A 253 -12.41 35.08 -42.96
C ASN A 253 -11.23 35.05 -41.97
N TYR A 254 -11.08 33.94 -41.25
CA TYR A 254 -10.01 33.68 -40.28
C TYR A 254 -8.94 32.68 -40.76
N ASP A 255 -9.05 32.13 -41.98
CA ASP A 255 -8.16 31.08 -42.52
C ASP A 255 -6.67 31.44 -42.36
N ALA A 256 -6.30 32.68 -42.70
CA ALA A 256 -4.91 33.17 -42.58
C ALA A 256 -4.46 33.35 -41.13
N LEU A 257 -5.34 33.81 -40.24
CA LEU A 257 -5.04 33.95 -38.81
C LEU A 257 -4.86 32.60 -38.14
N ASN A 258 -5.73 31.64 -38.47
CA ASN A 258 -5.66 30.27 -37.97
C ASN A 258 -4.40 29.54 -38.49
N ALA A 259 -3.99 29.78 -39.74
CA ALA A 259 -2.74 29.24 -40.28
C ALA A 259 -1.51 29.84 -39.58
N ALA A 260 -1.49 31.17 -39.36
CA ALA A 260 -0.41 31.83 -38.62
C ALA A 260 -0.32 31.37 -37.16
N LYS A 261 -1.47 31.12 -36.51
CA LYS A 261 -1.53 30.50 -35.17
C LYS A 261 -0.94 29.10 -35.16
N ALA A 262 -1.38 28.21 -36.06
CA ALA A 262 -0.85 26.84 -36.13
C ALA A 262 0.68 26.81 -36.36
N ALA A 263 1.22 27.72 -37.19
CA ALA A 263 2.66 27.85 -37.40
C ALA A 263 3.41 28.36 -36.15
N ALA A 264 2.79 29.23 -35.34
CA ALA A 264 3.33 29.67 -34.06
C ALA A 264 3.21 28.59 -32.98
N GLU A 265 2.11 27.84 -32.93
CA GLU A 265 1.90 26.69 -32.02
C GLU A 265 2.93 25.58 -32.25
N GLU A 266 3.29 25.27 -33.51
CA GLU A 266 4.34 24.29 -33.84
C GLU A 266 5.71 24.67 -33.25
N ILE A 267 6.02 25.97 -33.23
CA ILE A 267 7.27 26.49 -32.66
C ILE A 267 7.19 26.56 -31.13
N LEU A 268 6.14 27.16 -30.57
CA LEU A 268 5.96 27.32 -29.12
C LEU A 268 5.75 25.98 -28.39
N GLY A 269 5.18 24.98 -29.07
CA GLY A 269 5.02 23.60 -28.58
C GLY A 269 6.26 22.72 -28.71
N THR A 270 7.35 23.22 -29.30
CA THR A 270 8.63 22.50 -29.33
C THR A 270 9.20 22.37 -27.91
N SER A 271 9.49 21.14 -27.47
CA SER A 271 10.11 20.90 -26.16
C SER A 271 11.44 21.66 -26.05
N ASN A 272 11.60 22.43 -24.98
CA ASN A 272 12.73 23.33 -24.74
C ASN A 272 12.91 24.41 -25.83
N VAL A 273 11.82 25.00 -26.34
CA VAL A 273 11.86 26.10 -27.32
C VAL A 273 12.81 27.26 -26.92
N ASP A 274 12.88 27.59 -25.62
CA ASP A 274 13.79 28.60 -25.04
C ASP A 274 15.29 28.22 -25.09
N ASP A 275 15.62 26.95 -25.32
CA ASP A 275 17.00 26.48 -25.57
C ASP A 275 17.36 26.44 -27.06
N VAL A 276 16.36 26.51 -27.96
CA VAL A 276 16.50 26.41 -29.42
C VAL A 276 16.51 27.79 -30.09
N TYR A 277 15.60 28.68 -29.68
CA TYR A 277 15.42 30.01 -30.27
C TYR A 277 15.86 31.13 -29.33
N THR A 278 16.42 32.19 -29.91
CA THR A 278 16.91 33.36 -29.19
C THR A 278 15.79 34.04 -28.40
N ALA A 279 16.03 34.31 -27.11
CA ALA A 279 15.02 34.80 -26.18
C ALA A 279 14.30 36.10 -26.64
N GLY A 280 14.97 36.96 -27.43
CA GLY A 280 14.34 38.13 -28.04
C GLY A 280 13.26 37.77 -29.06
N THR A 281 13.63 37.02 -30.11
CA THR A 281 12.68 36.65 -31.17
C THR A 281 11.54 35.77 -30.62
N LEU A 282 11.83 34.90 -29.65
CA LEU A 282 10.83 34.09 -28.96
C LEU A 282 9.86 34.91 -28.10
N ALA A 283 10.29 36.04 -27.53
CA ALA A 283 9.40 36.98 -26.86
C ALA A 283 8.50 37.71 -27.87
N ASP A 284 9.05 38.17 -29.01
CA ASP A 284 8.29 38.82 -30.09
C ASP A 284 7.18 37.89 -30.62
N LEU A 285 7.48 36.58 -30.78
CA LEU A 285 6.49 35.56 -31.16
C LEU A 285 5.40 35.36 -30.11
N ARG A 286 5.77 35.30 -28.83
CA ARG A 286 4.81 35.15 -27.72
C ARG A 286 3.87 36.37 -27.62
N GLU A 287 4.37 37.58 -27.80
CA GLU A 287 3.54 38.81 -27.82
C GLU A 287 2.60 38.84 -29.04
N ALA A 288 3.11 38.54 -30.24
CA ALA A 288 2.29 38.49 -31.46
C ALA A 288 1.23 37.38 -31.41
N TYR A 289 1.53 36.24 -30.76
CA TYR A 289 0.58 35.14 -30.59
C TYR A 289 -0.57 35.52 -29.64
N ALA A 290 -0.27 36.12 -28.48
CA ALA A 290 -1.30 36.62 -27.56
C ALA A 290 -2.20 37.67 -28.23
N ALA A 291 -1.61 38.61 -28.99
CA ALA A 291 -2.36 39.61 -29.75
C ALA A 291 -3.25 39.00 -30.86
N ALA A 292 -2.94 37.79 -31.34
CA ALA A 292 -3.77 37.03 -32.25
C ALA A 292 -4.88 36.25 -31.53
N GLU A 293 -4.70 35.86 -30.27
CA GLU A 293 -5.75 35.23 -29.44
C GLU A 293 -6.85 36.20 -29.02
N ASP A 294 -6.51 37.45 -28.72
CA ASP A 294 -7.47 38.53 -28.39
C ASP A 294 -8.40 38.93 -29.56
N VAL A 295 -8.19 38.41 -30.77
CA VAL A 295 -9.07 38.68 -31.94
C VAL A 295 -10.39 37.93 -31.78
N ALA A 296 -11.45 38.66 -31.42
CA ALA A 296 -12.81 38.14 -31.27
C ALA A 296 -13.25 37.26 -32.47
N GLY A 297 -13.79 36.07 -32.18
CA GLY A 297 -14.11 35.04 -33.17
C GLY A 297 -15.47 35.13 -33.86
N ASP A 298 -16.18 36.26 -33.74
CA ASP A 298 -17.51 36.47 -34.34
C ASP A 298 -17.63 37.81 -35.11
N LEU A 299 -16.51 38.37 -35.56
CA LEU A 299 -16.48 39.60 -36.36
C LEU A 299 -17.12 39.38 -37.74
N ASP A 300 -17.90 40.36 -38.17
CA ASP A 300 -18.38 40.43 -39.56
C ASP A 300 -17.33 41.02 -40.50
N ILE A 301 -17.49 40.72 -41.80
CA ILE A 301 -16.62 41.07 -42.93
C ILE A 301 -16.18 42.54 -43.00
N ARG A 302 -16.89 43.48 -42.38
CA ARG A 302 -16.49 44.91 -42.34
C ARG A 302 -15.25 45.14 -41.46
N ASN A 303 -14.89 44.17 -40.62
CA ASN A 303 -13.74 44.19 -39.72
C ASN A 303 -12.58 43.30 -40.22
N GLN A 304 -12.64 42.79 -41.46
CA GLN A 304 -11.65 41.87 -42.03
C GLN A 304 -10.20 42.34 -41.84
N SER A 305 -9.95 43.66 -41.96
CA SER A 305 -8.63 44.27 -41.78
C SER A 305 -8.03 44.11 -40.37
N VAL A 306 -8.83 43.78 -39.36
CA VAL A 306 -8.33 43.43 -38.01
C VAL A 306 -7.76 42.01 -38.03
N VAL A 307 -8.49 41.07 -38.62
CA VAL A 307 -8.09 39.65 -38.75
C VAL A 307 -6.87 39.52 -39.67
N ASP A 308 -6.88 40.22 -40.82
CA ASP A 308 -5.77 40.26 -41.77
C ASP A 308 -4.49 40.82 -41.13
N LYS A 309 -4.61 41.88 -40.30
CA LYS A 309 -3.45 42.49 -39.63
C LYS A 309 -2.85 41.52 -38.61
N ALA A 310 -3.66 40.94 -37.73
CA ALA A 310 -3.20 39.99 -36.73
C ALA A 310 -2.50 38.78 -37.37
N ALA A 311 -3.03 38.29 -38.51
CA ALA A 311 -2.40 37.20 -39.27
C ALA A 311 -1.03 37.62 -39.83
N SER A 312 -0.93 38.84 -40.38
CA SER A 312 0.33 39.37 -40.91
C SER A 312 1.37 39.67 -39.84
N ASP A 313 0.96 40.19 -38.68
CA ASP A 313 1.87 40.46 -37.56
C ASP A 313 2.44 39.15 -37.01
N LEU A 314 1.59 38.15 -36.76
CA LEU A 314 2.00 36.85 -36.23
C LEU A 314 2.89 36.08 -37.22
N GLN A 315 2.54 36.05 -38.51
CA GLN A 315 3.41 35.44 -39.52
C GLN A 315 4.77 36.13 -39.59
N THR A 316 4.82 37.46 -39.40
CA THR A 316 6.10 38.20 -39.36
C THR A 316 6.94 37.80 -38.14
N ALA A 317 6.33 37.49 -37.00
CA ALA A 317 7.08 36.99 -35.83
C ALA A 317 7.59 35.55 -36.02
N VAL A 318 6.79 34.69 -36.67
CA VAL A 318 7.21 33.33 -37.08
C VAL A 318 8.38 33.38 -38.07
N ASP A 319 8.32 34.24 -39.08
CA ASP A 319 9.34 34.36 -40.13
C ASP A 319 10.69 34.93 -39.60
N ASN A 320 10.67 35.65 -38.47
CA ASN A 320 11.85 36.27 -37.85
C ASN A 320 12.52 35.42 -36.75
N MET A 321 12.12 34.15 -36.59
CA MET A 321 12.71 33.22 -35.63
C MET A 321 14.21 32.98 -35.88
N VAL A 322 15.06 33.31 -34.90
CA VAL A 322 16.52 33.08 -34.96
C VAL A 322 16.93 32.05 -33.91
N LYS A 323 17.68 31.02 -34.33
CA LYS A 323 18.18 29.93 -33.48
C LYS A 323 19.51 30.27 -32.81
N TYR A 324 19.81 29.61 -31.69
CA TYR A 324 21.17 29.60 -31.13
C TYR A 324 22.12 28.72 -31.96
N ALA A 325 23.42 28.98 -31.84
CA ALA A 325 24.45 28.06 -32.28
C ALA A 325 24.45 26.75 -31.47
N ASP A 326 24.92 25.67 -32.07
CA ASP A 326 25.18 24.39 -31.41
C ASP A 326 26.45 24.46 -30.54
N TYR A 327 26.24 24.32 -29.23
CA TYR A 327 27.27 24.25 -28.19
C TYR A 327 27.66 22.80 -27.81
N SER A 328 27.18 21.77 -28.51
CA SER A 328 27.44 20.35 -28.19
C SER A 328 28.92 20.02 -28.01
N VAL A 329 29.79 20.57 -28.87
CA VAL A 329 31.25 20.40 -28.80
C VAL A 329 31.86 21.12 -27.59
N MET A 330 31.29 22.26 -27.18
CA MET A 330 31.70 22.99 -25.98
C MET A 330 31.32 22.19 -24.72
N GLN A 331 30.09 21.69 -24.66
CA GLN A 331 29.63 20.84 -23.56
C GLN A 331 30.43 19.53 -23.50
N ALA A 332 30.83 18.96 -24.64
CA ALA A 332 31.72 17.81 -24.69
C ALA A 332 33.12 18.11 -24.14
N ALA A 333 33.66 19.31 -24.35
CA ALA A 333 34.91 19.75 -23.75
C ALA A 333 34.78 19.93 -22.22
N VAL A 334 33.72 20.61 -21.74
CA VAL A 334 33.42 20.73 -20.31
C VAL A 334 33.28 19.34 -19.65
N ASN A 335 32.57 18.43 -20.30
CA ASN A 335 32.36 17.04 -19.85
C ASN A 335 33.60 16.14 -19.97
N ALA A 336 34.61 16.54 -20.74
CA ALA A 336 35.91 15.88 -20.78
C ALA A 336 36.77 16.32 -19.60
N PHE A 337 36.78 17.63 -19.29
CA PHE A 337 37.51 18.16 -18.14
C PHE A 337 36.96 17.69 -16.80
N SER A 338 35.64 17.65 -16.61
CA SER A 338 35.01 17.23 -15.35
C SER A 338 35.26 15.76 -14.98
N LYS A 339 35.77 14.95 -15.92
CA LYS A 339 36.19 13.55 -15.69
C LYS A 339 37.66 13.41 -15.30
N LEU A 340 38.43 14.49 -15.32
CA LEU A 340 39.83 14.47 -14.90
C LEU A 340 39.91 14.59 -13.38
N ASN A 341 40.55 13.63 -12.71
CA ASN A 341 40.89 13.75 -11.30
C ASN A 341 41.96 14.85 -11.11
N PRO A 342 41.69 15.95 -10.39
CA PRO A 342 42.64 17.06 -10.24
C PRO A 342 43.95 16.65 -9.57
N ALA A 343 43.93 15.62 -8.70
CA ALA A 343 45.11 15.13 -7.99
C ALA A 343 46.16 14.47 -8.90
N TYR A 344 45.79 14.13 -10.15
CA TYR A 344 46.72 13.52 -11.10
C TYR A 344 47.52 14.54 -11.93
N TYR A 345 47.28 15.85 -11.80
CA TYR A 345 47.86 16.90 -12.65
C TYR A 345 48.57 17.97 -11.81
N ASP A 346 49.44 18.77 -12.45
CA ASP A 346 49.96 19.98 -11.79
C ASP A 346 48.81 20.93 -11.44
N SER A 347 48.78 21.39 -10.20
CA SER A 347 47.64 22.14 -9.66
C SER A 347 47.48 23.54 -10.26
N ALA A 348 48.55 24.16 -10.76
CA ALA A 348 48.47 25.43 -11.47
C ALA A 348 47.97 25.24 -12.91
N ALA A 349 48.54 24.27 -13.64
CA ALA A 349 48.11 23.94 -15.00
C ALA A 349 46.64 23.49 -15.05
N PHE A 350 46.19 22.69 -14.08
CA PHE A 350 44.80 22.27 -13.96
C PHE A 350 43.86 23.45 -13.67
N ALA A 351 44.24 24.36 -12.77
CA ALA A 351 43.45 25.54 -12.43
C ALA A 351 43.33 26.54 -13.59
N ASP A 352 44.38 26.71 -14.40
CA ASP A 352 44.33 27.56 -15.60
C ASP A 352 43.34 27.00 -16.64
N VAL A 353 43.29 25.67 -16.86
CA VAL A 353 42.28 25.05 -17.73
C VAL A 353 40.88 25.11 -17.10
N GLN A 354 40.75 24.89 -15.79
CA GLN A 354 39.47 25.00 -15.07
C GLN A 354 38.83 26.38 -15.23
N LYS A 355 39.64 27.44 -15.23
CA LYS A 355 39.19 28.82 -15.44
C LYS A 355 38.58 29.03 -16.84
N GLU A 356 39.13 28.40 -17.87
CA GLU A 356 38.58 28.46 -19.23
C GLU A 356 37.35 27.56 -19.41
N VAL A 357 37.29 26.42 -18.72
CA VAL A 357 36.08 25.59 -18.60
C VAL A 357 34.95 26.36 -17.94
N ASN A 358 35.22 27.08 -16.85
CA ASN A 358 34.23 27.93 -16.19
C ASN A 358 33.74 29.07 -17.10
N ALA A 359 34.62 29.67 -17.90
CA ALA A 359 34.23 30.67 -18.89
C ALA A 359 33.33 30.08 -19.99
N ALA A 360 33.59 28.84 -20.44
CA ALA A 360 32.73 28.13 -21.38
C ALA A 360 31.36 27.74 -20.79
N ILE A 361 31.30 27.40 -19.50
CA ILE A 361 30.02 27.17 -18.79
C ILE A 361 29.18 28.45 -18.74
N GLU A 362 29.80 29.60 -18.47
CA GLU A 362 29.10 30.90 -18.53
C GLU A 362 28.64 31.25 -19.96
N GLU A 363 29.42 30.90 -21.00
CA GLU A 363 29.04 31.12 -22.41
C GLU A 363 27.84 30.27 -22.87
N MET A 364 27.63 29.09 -22.28
CA MET A 364 26.54 28.18 -22.64
C MET A 364 25.18 28.54 -22.02
N LYS A 365 25.12 29.56 -21.13
CA LYS A 365 23.86 30.03 -20.55
C LYS A 365 22.98 30.74 -21.61
N PRO A 366 21.65 30.61 -21.59
CA PRO A 366 20.77 31.18 -22.62
C PRO A 366 20.98 32.68 -22.87
N GLU A 367 21.28 33.47 -21.84
CA GLU A 367 21.56 34.91 -21.95
C GLU A 367 22.90 35.26 -22.64
N ASN A 368 23.80 34.28 -22.79
CA ASN A 368 25.14 34.42 -23.39
C ASN A 368 25.34 33.60 -24.67
N LYS A 369 24.50 32.59 -24.94
CA LYS A 369 24.54 31.79 -26.18
C LYS A 369 24.46 32.69 -27.41
N LEU A 370 25.39 32.51 -28.34
CA LEU A 370 25.35 33.21 -29.63
C LEU A 370 24.33 32.59 -30.59
N ASP A 371 23.88 33.37 -31.57
CA ASP A 371 22.99 32.89 -32.64
C ASP A 371 23.70 31.96 -33.65
N GLU A 372 22.91 31.25 -34.46
CA GLU A 372 23.39 30.26 -35.44
C GLU A 372 24.36 30.83 -36.49
N THR A 373 24.36 32.15 -36.74
CA THR A 373 25.32 32.78 -37.68
C THR A 373 26.75 32.77 -37.13
N GLN A 374 26.91 32.64 -35.80
CA GLN A 374 28.19 32.60 -35.10
C GLN A 374 28.70 31.18 -34.81
N GLN A 375 28.10 30.13 -35.38
CA GLN A 375 28.48 28.73 -35.19
C GLN A 375 29.99 28.47 -35.34
N ALA A 376 30.65 29.14 -36.29
CA ALA A 376 32.08 28.99 -36.52
C ALA A 376 32.94 29.44 -35.33
N ASP A 377 32.53 30.52 -34.65
CA ASP A 377 33.24 31.07 -33.50
C ASP A 377 33.08 30.17 -32.26
N VAL A 378 31.86 29.67 -32.02
CA VAL A 378 31.54 28.69 -30.95
C VAL A 378 32.36 27.42 -31.14
N SER A 379 32.35 26.88 -32.36
CA SER A 379 33.11 25.66 -32.72
C SER A 379 34.61 25.85 -32.53
N ALA A 380 35.16 27.02 -32.90
CA ALA A 380 36.58 27.34 -32.72
C ALA A 380 36.98 27.45 -31.25
N ARG A 381 36.16 28.09 -30.40
CA ARG A 381 36.41 28.16 -28.95
C ARG A 381 36.35 26.78 -28.29
N ALA A 382 35.36 25.95 -28.64
CA ALA A 382 35.23 24.59 -28.14
C ALA A 382 36.44 23.70 -28.49
N MET A 383 36.94 23.78 -29.72
CA MET A 383 38.16 23.05 -30.14
C MET A 383 39.41 23.55 -29.40
N ALA A 384 39.56 24.85 -29.17
CA ALA A 384 40.69 25.40 -28.43
C ALA A 384 40.69 24.96 -26.95
N LEU A 385 39.51 24.91 -26.32
CA LEU A 385 39.35 24.39 -24.95
C LEU A 385 39.69 22.90 -24.87
N LEU A 386 39.13 22.09 -25.78
CA LEU A 386 39.40 20.65 -25.86
C LEU A 386 40.89 20.36 -26.10
N GLN A 387 41.58 21.17 -26.91
CA GLN A 387 43.03 21.05 -27.12
C GLN A 387 43.81 21.29 -25.81
N LYS A 388 43.42 22.27 -24.99
CA LYS A 388 44.08 22.55 -23.70
C LYS A 388 43.86 21.43 -22.69
N ILE A 389 42.63 20.92 -22.59
CA ILE A 389 42.27 19.77 -21.75
C ILE A 389 43.13 18.55 -22.14
N ASN A 390 43.22 18.24 -23.44
CA ASN A 390 44.03 17.14 -23.97
C ASN A 390 45.56 17.39 -23.91
N SER A 391 46.00 18.59 -23.49
CA SER A 391 47.42 18.93 -23.30
C SER A 391 47.86 18.87 -21.83
N LEU A 392 46.95 18.59 -20.90
CA LEU A 392 47.30 18.40 -19.48
C LEU A 392 48.13 17.12 -19.32
N GLN A 393 49.35 17.26 -18.82
CA GLN A 393 50.22 16.14 -18.50
C GLN A 393 49.99 15.69 -17.06
N LYS A 394 49.78 14.39 -16.86
CA LYS A 394 49.75 13.80 -15.51
C LYS A 394 51.12 13.96 -14.81
N LEU A 395 51.09 13.96 -13.49
CA LEU A 395 52.28 13.82 -12.65
C LEU A 395 52.91 12.42 -12.83
N SER A 396 54.22 12.32 -12.62
CA SER A 396 54.92 11.04 -12.49
C SER A 396 54.56 10.35 -11.17
N ALA A 397 54.61 9.02 -11.14
CA ALA A 397 54.57 8.27 -9.88
C ALA A 397 55.89 8.42 -9.09
N ASP A 398 55.80 8.31 -7.76
CA ASP A 398 56.93 8.27 -6.82
C ASP A 398 57.35 6.81 -6.60
N TYR A 399 58.66 6.54 -6.63
CA TYR A 399 59.26 5.21 -6.50
C TYR A 399 60.14 5.10 -5.24
N ASP A 400 60.36 6.17 -4.48
CA ASP A 400 61.35 6.18 -3.40
C ASP A 400 61.04 5.12 -2.32
N ALA A 401 59.78 4.96 -1.94
CA ALA A 401 59.33 3.91 -1.01
C ALA A 401 59.53 2.48 -1.54
N LEU A 402 59.40 2.27 -2.86
CA LEU A 402 59.64 0.97 -3.51
C LEU A 402 61.14 0.65 -3.55
N ASN A 403 61.96 1.66 -3.88
CA ASN A 403 63.41 1.55 -3.93
C ASN A 403 64.00 1.23 -2.53
N ASP A 404 63.55 1.94 -1.49
CA ASP A 404 63.95 1.68 -0.10
C ASP A 404 63.52 0.27 0.38
N ALA A 405 62.30 -0.15 0.04
CA ALA A 405 61.81 -1.49 0.37
C ALA A 405 62.66 -2.59 -0.28
N VAL A 406 62.97 -2.46 -1.57
CA VAL A 406 63.83 -3.38 -2.33
C VAL A 406 65.24 -3.42 -1.73
N ALA A 407 65.81 -2.28 -1.34
CA ALA A 407 67.12 -2.22 -0.70
C ALA A 407 67.14 -2.98 0.64
N ALA A 408 66.17 -2.75 1.51
CA ALA A 408 66.04 -3.43 2.80
C ALA A 408 65.82 -4.95 2.65
N GLY A 409 65.04 -5.36 1.64
CA GLY A 409 64.81 -6.77 1.32
C GLY A 409 66.08 -7.49 0.87
N LEU A 410 66.88 -6.84 0.01
CA LEU A 410 68.18 -7.35 -0.43
C LEU A 410 69.20 -7.43 0.72
N GLU A 411 69.20 -6.46 1.64
CA GLU A 411 70.05 -6.49 2.84
C GLU A 411 69.73 -7.70 3.72
N LYS A 412 68.45 -7.95 4.05
CA LYS A 412 68.07 -9.09 4.90
C LYS A 412 68.33 -10.45 4.24
N LEU A 413 68.23 -10.56 2.91
CA LEU A 413 68.64 -11.78 2.19
C LEU A 413 70.15 -12.04 2.24
N GLY A 414 70.98 -11.02 2.52
CA GLY A 414 72.43 -11.12 2.66
C GLY A 414 72.92 -11.38 4.09
N ALA A 415 72.03 -11.52 5.08
CA ALA A 415 72.40 -11.64 6.49
C ALA A 415 72.85 -13.07 6.88
N ASP A 416 73.87 -13.18 7.74
CA ASP A 416 74.41 -14.47 8.23
C ASP A 416 73.35 -15.36 8.93
N ASP A 417 72.28 -14.76 9.46
CA ASP A 417 71.20 -15.46 10.15
C ASP A 417 70.11 -16.02 9.23
N ILE A 418 70.14 -15.72 7.93
CA ILE A 418 69.05 -16.06 6.98
C ILE A 418 68.78 -17.57 6.89
N GLY A 419 69.81 -18.40 7.12
CA GLY A 419 69.69 -19.87 7.15
C GLY A 419 68.81 -20.43 8.29
N ASN A 420 68.58 -19.64 9.35
CA ASN A 420 67.70 -20.00 10.47
C ASN A 420 66.21 -19.86 10.13
N TYR A 421 65.87 -19.20 9.02
CA TYR A 421 64.49 -19.00 8.58
C TYR A 421 64.05 -20.08 7.61
N THR A 422 62.74 -20.31 7.48
CA THR A 422 62.18 -21.32 6.57
C THR A 422 62.42 -20.93 5.11
N ASP A 423 62.87 -21.89 4.32
CA ASP A 423 63.23 -21.72 2.91
C ASP A 423 62.03 -21.19 2.09
N ALA A 424 60.80 -21.52 2.50
CA ALA A 424 59.56 -20.96 1.96
C ALA A 424 59.44 -19.44 2.20
N SER A 425 59.60 -18.97 3.44
CA SER A 425 59.52 -17.53 3.74
C SER A 425 60.65 -16.71 3.09
N VAL A 426 61.87 -17.27 3.01
CA VAL A 426 63.01 -16.66 2.32
C VAL A 426 62.71 -16.54 0.82
N LYS A 427 62.07 -17.55 0.22
CA LYS A 427 61.62 -17.53 -1.19
C LYS A 427 60.49 -16.52 -1.42
N THR A 428 59.57 -16.33 -0.48
CA THR A 428 58.54 -15.28 -0.56
C THR A 428 59.19 -13.88 -0.66
N LEU A 429 60.21 -13.60 0.15
CA LEU A 429 60.97 -12.35 0.07
C LEU A 429 61.70 -12.18 -1.27
N GLN A 430 62.36 -13.23 -1.77
CA GLN A 430 63.00 -13.22 -3.10
C GLN A 430 62.00 -12.93 -4.23
N ASN A 431 60.81 -13.54 -4.20
CA ASN A 431 59.75 -13.32 -5.17
C ASN A 431 59.23 -11.88 -5.12
N ALA A 432 58.98 -11.33 -3.92
CA ALA A 432 58.48 -9.96 -3.75
C ALA A 432 59.48 -8.93 -4.30
N ILE A 433 60.78 -9.09 -4.01
CA ILE A 433 61.84 -8.23 -4.55
C ILE A 433 61.91 -8.34 -6.08
N THR A 434 61.78 -9.55 -6.63
CA THR A 434 61.80 -9.76 -8.09
C THR A 434 60.63 -9.09 -8.78
N ALA A 435 59.43 -9.09 -8.17
CA ALA A 435 58.27 -8.39 -8.69
C ALA A 435 58.44 -6.86 -8.64
N ALA A 436 58.92 -6.33 -7.51
CA ALA A 436 59.23 -4.91 -7.34
C ALA A 436 60.29 -4.40 -8.33
N GLN A 437 61.29 -5.22 -8.65
CA GLN A 437 62.31 -4.91 -9.67
C GLN A 437 61.84 -5.07 -11.12
N GLY A 438 60.62 -5.59 -11.35
CA GLY A 438 60.02 -5.79 -12.67
C GLY A 438 59.17 -4.63 -13.17
N VAL A 439 58.91 -3.61 -12.34
CA VAL A 439 58.06 -2.46 -12.68
C VAL A 439 58.71 -1.61 -13.78
N ALA A 440 57.91 -1.10 -14.72
CA ALA A 440 58.39 -0.23 -15.78
C ALA A 440 58.78 1.15 -15.22
N GLU A 441 59.94 1.68 -15.62
CA GLU A 441 60.36 3.04 -15.26
C GLU A 441 59.46 4.12 -15.89
N GLY A 442 59.17 5.19 -15.15
CA GLY A 442 58.55 6.40 -15.70
C GLY A 442 57.03 6.35 -15.85
N LEU A 443 56.34 5.46 -15.13
CA LEU A 443 54.87 5.46 -15.04
C LEU A 443 54.34 6.78 -14.47
N ASP A 444 53.11 7.12 -14.88
CA ASP A 444 52.36 8.23 -14.31
C ASP A 444 51.66 7.85 -12.99
N ILE A 445 51.28 8.88 -12.24
CA ILE A 445 50.68 8.81 -10.89
C ILE A 445 49.44 7.91 -10.76
N THR A 446 48.78 7.48 -11.85
CA THR A 446 47.67 6.50 -11.76
C THR A 446 48.15 5.06 -11.54
N HIS A 447 49.45 4.85 -11.37
CA HIS A 447 50.06 3.57 -10.98
C HIS A 447 50.68 3.62 -9.58
N GLN A 448 50.44 4.70 -8.81
CA GLN A 448 51.00 4.84 -7.46
C GLN A 448 50.55 3.70 -6.53
N ASP A 449 49.28 3.31 -6.59
CA ASP A 449 48.75 2.21 -5.78
C ASP A 449 49.43 0.86 -6.09
N GLU A 450 49.88 0.64 -7.33
CA GLU A 450 50.64 -0.56 -7.74
C GLU A 450 52.06 -0.53 -7.16
N ILE A 451 52.73 0.62 -7.25
CA ILE A 451 54.08 0.86 -6.73
C ILE A 451 54.12 0.76 -5.20
N ASP A 452 53.17 1.39 -4.52
CA ASP A 452 53.00 1.34 -3.06
C ASP A 452 52.63 -0.07 -2.59
N ALA A 453 51.78 -0.80 -3.32
CA ALA A 453 51.45 -2.20 -3.01
C ALA A 453 52.68 -3.11 -3.13
N LEU A 454 53.55 -2.91 -4.12
CA LEU A 454 54.80 -3.66 -4.26
C LEU A 454 55.82 -3.29 -3.17
N ALA A 455 55.92 -2.01 -2.80
CA ALA A 455 56.75 -1.55 -1.68
C ALA A 455 56.30 -2.18 -0.35
N LYS A 456 54.98 -2.25 -0.13
CA LYS A 456 54.36 -2.95 0.99
C LYS A 456 54.60 -4.46 0.93
N ALA A 457 54.48 -5.09 -0.24
CA ALA A 457 54.67 -6.53 -0.40
C ALA A 457 56.10 -6.97 -0.05
N VAL A 458 57.13 -6.20 -0.44
CA VAL A 458 58.52 -6.47 -0.02
C VAL A 458 58.66 -6.29 1.50
N ASN A 459 58.18 -5.18 2.06
CA ASN A 459 58.24 -4.92 3.51
C ASN A 459 57.52 -5.99 4.35
N ASP A 460 56.37 -6.49 3.90
CA ASP A 460 55.63 -7.53 4.60
C ASP A 460 56.26 -8.92 4.41
N ALA A 461 56.92 -9.18 3.28
CA ALA A 461 57.72 -10.40 3.11
C ALA A 461 58.98 -10.42 4.00
N ILE A 462 59.58 -9.26 4.30
CA ILE A 462 60.65 -9.16 5.32
C ILE A 462 60.11 -9.52 6.71
N LYS A 463 58.92 -9.02 7.08
CA LYS A 463 58.26 -9.34 8.37
C LYS A 463 57.80 -10.79 8.45
N GLY A 464 57.41 -11.38 7.31
CA GLY A 464 56.95 -12.77 7.19
C GLY A 464 58.06 -13.82 7.21
N LEU A 465 59.33 -13.43 7.35
CA LEU A 465 60.45 -14.34 7.57
C LEU A 465 60.22 -15.16 8.85
N THR A 466 59.91 -16.44 8.67
CA THR A 466 59.51 -17.36 9.74
C THR A 466 60.71 -18.22 10.16
N LEU A 467 61.01 -18.35 11.45
CA LEU A 467 62.12 -19.18 11.93
C LEU A 467 61.85 -20.68 11.78
N LYS A 468 62.90 -21.48 11.60
CA LYS A 468 62.86 -22.94 11.68
C LYS A 468 62.58 -23.37 13.13
N GLY A 469 61.62 -24.28 13.32
CA GLY A 469 61.31 -24.89 14.62
C GLY A 469 62.44 -25.74 15.17
N ALA A 470 62.41 -26.01 16.48
CA ALA A 470 63.37 -26.89 17.15
C ALA A 470 63.07 -28.39 16.93
N ASP A 471 64.08 -29.23 17.16
CA ASP A 471 63.98 -30.70 17.19
C ASP A 471 63.59 -31.16 18.61
N TYR A 472 62.46 -31.88 18.71
CA TYR A 472 61.90 -32.41 19.96
C TYR A 472 62.13 -33.91 20.16
N THR A 473 62.71 -34.61 19.18
CA THR A 473 62.74 -36.09 19.12
C THR A 473 63.24 -36.73 20.41
N ALA A 474 64.35 -36.22 20.97
CA ALA A 474 64.95 -36.75 22.20
C ALA A 474 64.16 -36.43 23.48
N LEU A 475 63.29 -35.40 23.47
CA LEU A 475 62.38 -35.09 24.59
C LEU A 475 61.16 -36.01 24.55
N ASP A 476 60.60 -36.25 23.37
CA ASP A 476 59.45 -37.14 23.19
C ASP A 476 59.78 -38.60 23.53
N GLU A 477 60.97 -39.08 23.13
CA GLU A 477 61.49 -40.39 23.59
C GLU A 477 61.61 -40.48 25.12
N ALA A 478 62.03 -39.39 25.79
CA ALA A 478 62.18 -39.36 27.24
C ALA A 478 60.83 -39.30 27.98
N ILE A 479 59.83 -38.59 27.42
CA ILE A 479 58.46 -38.53 27.92
C ILE A 479 57.83 -39.92 27.90
N VAL A 480 57.82 -40.59 26.74
CA VAL A 480 57.26 -41.94 26.59
C VAL A 480 57.93 -42.95 27.54
N ALA A 481 59.24 -42.84 27.76
CA ALA A 481 59.95 -43.70 28.71
C ALA A 481 59.55 -43.47 30.18
N ALA A 482 59.21 -42.23 30.56
CA ALA A 482 58.75 -41.88 31.89
C ALA A 482 57.28 -42.25 32.13
N GLU A 483 56.41 -41.98 31.16
CA GLU A 483 55.01 -42.44 31.16
C GLU A 483 54.93 -43.96 31.30
N ALA A 484 55.72 -44.70 30.49
CA ALA A 484 55.79 -46.16 30.55
C ALA A 484 56.40 -46.71 31.85
N ALA A 485 57.07 -45.88 32.65
CA ALA A 485 57.49 -46.23 34.00
C ALA A 485 56.39 -45.95 35.04
N LEU A 486 55.68 -44.81 34.92
CA LEU A 486 54.57 -44.45 35.80
C LEU A 486 53.30 -45.29 35.57
N GLY A 487 53.06 -45.77 34.35
CA GLY A 487 51.93 -46.63 33.99
C GLY A 487 52.09 -48.10 34.40
N LYS A 488 53.17 -48.47 35.08
CA LYS A 488 53.37 -49.85 35.56
C LYS A 488 52.45 -50.15 36.74
N VAL A 489 51.83 -51.34 36.73
CA VAL A 489 50.96 -51.81 37.82
C VAL A 489 51.70 -51.87 39.17
N ASP A 490 53.01 -52.10 39.16
CA ASP A 490 53.84 -52.13 40.37
C ASP A 490 54.42 -50.75 40.77
N ILE A 491 54.03 -49.63 40.14
CA ILE A 491 54.52 -48.29 40.52
C ILE A 491 54.19 -47.93 41.98
N GLY A 492 53.08 -48.48 42.51
CA GLY A 492 52.67 -48.30 43.90
C GLY A 492 53.65 -48.89 44.92
N ASP A 493 54.44 -49.88 44.52
CA ASP A 493 55.47 -50.53 45.35
C ASP A 493 56.69 -49.63 45.58
N TYR A 494 56.82 -48.53 44.84
CA TYR A 494 57.92 -47.59 44.94
C TYR A 494 57.60 -46.44 45.90
N THR A 495 58.62 -45.88 46.52
CA THR A 495 58.52 -44.81 47.53
C THR A 495 58.00 -43.55 46.87
N ASP A 496 57.05 -42.89 47.55
CA ASP A 496 56.31 -41.77 46.97
C ASP A 496 57.24 -40.57 46.67
N THR A 497 58.35 -40.44 47.40
CA THR A 497 59.44 -39.49 47.07
C THR A 497 60.08 -39.76 45.71
N SER A 498 60.36 -41.03 45.37
CA SER A 498 60.98 -41.38 44.07
C SER A 498 59.98 -41.31 42.91
N VAL A 499 58.70 -41.64 43.17
CA VAL A 499 57.62 -41.49 42.19
C VAL A 499 57.25 -40.02 41.98
N SER A 500 57.29 -39.18 43.01
CA SER A 500 57.12 -37.71 42.88
C SER A 500 58.24 -37.14 42.02
N ALA A 501 59.51 -37.42 42.33
CA ALA A 501 60.64 -36.91 41.55
C ALA A 501 60.57 -37.26 40.05
N LEU A 502 59.96 -38.40 39.70
CA LEU A 502 59.65 -38.77 38.31
C LEU A 502 58.49 -37.94 37.73
N ARG A 503 57.38 -37.78 38.45
CA ARG A 503 56.25 -36.93 38.02
C ARG A 503 56.63 -35.46 37.89
N ASP A 504 57.39 -34.93 38.84
CA ASP A 504 57.88 -33.55 38.87
C ASP A 504 58.82 -33.27 37.69
N ALA A 505 59.65 -34.26 37.32
CA ALA A 505 60.50 -34.18 36.13
C ALA A 505 59.74 -34.37 34.81
N LEU A 506 58.64 -35.14 34.81
CA LEU A 506 57.77 -35.34 33.64
C LEU A 506 56.96 -34.07 33.35
N ALA A 507 56.29 -33.50 34.35
CA ALA A 507 55.57 -32.24 34.21
C ALA A 507 56.52 -31.11 33.71
N ALA A 508 57.73 -31.00 34.27
CA ALA A 508 58.74 -30.03 33.82
C ALA A 508 59.34 -30.33 32.41
N ALA A 509 59.01 -31.46 31.80
CA ALA A 509 59.31 -31.80 30.41
C ALA A 509 58.12 -31.55 29.48
N GLU A 510 56.89 -31.81 29.96
CA GLU A 510 55.63 -31.49 29.28
C GLU A 510 55.39 -29.97 29.18
N GLU A 511 55.81 -29.19 30.17
CA GLU A 511 55.78 -27.72 30.18
C GLU A 511 56.78 -27.07 29.19
N VAL A 512 57.64 -27.85 28.52
CA VAL A 512 58.52 -27.31 27.46
C VAL A 512 57.67 -26.97 26.24
N SER A 513 57.46 -25.66 26.02
CA SER A 513 56.71 -25.14 24.87
C SER A 513 57.08 -25.82 23.57
N ARG A 514 56.07 -26.10 22.73
CA ARG A 514 56.21 -26.69 21.38
C ARG A 514 56.39 -25.64 20.26
N GLU A 515 56.45 -24.36 20.63
CA GLU A 515 56.66 -23.23 19.71
C GLU A 515 58.12 -22.76 19.67
N LEU A 516 59.05 -23.48 20.30
CA LEU A 516 60.45 -23.08 20.40
C LEU A 516 61.18 -23.22 19.05
N THR A 517 62.10 -22.31 18.80
CA THR A 517 62.82 -22.22 17.52
C THR A 517 64.18 -22.90 17.61
N VAL A 518 64.87 -23.05 16.47
CA VAL A 518 66.25 -23.55 16.42
C VAL A 518 67.23 -22.80 17.34
N ALA A 519 66.94 -21.54 17.72
CA ALA A 519 67.73 -20.78 18.70
C ALA A 519 67.63 -21.32 20.14
N ASP A 520 66.50 -21.96 20.48
CA ASP A 520 66.10 -22.37 21.82
C ASP A 520 66.42 -23.86 22.13
N GLN A 521 66.94 -24.59 21.13
CA GLN A 521 67.17 -26.03 21.11
C GLN A 521 67.78 -26.63 22.39
N LYS A 522 68.59 -25.86 23.12
CA LYS A 522 69.21 -26.28 24.37
C LYS A 522 68.17 -26.60 25.47
N ILE A 523 67.08 -25.83 25.55
CA ILE A 523 66.03 -25.98 26.58
C ILE A 523 65.44 -27.40 26.54
N ILE A 524 65.11 -27.85 25.34
CA ILE A 524 64.55 -29.18 25.04
C ILE A 524 65.55 -30.28 25.46
N SER A 525 66.83 -30.14 25.07
CA SER A 525 67.86 -31.11 25.43
C SER A 525 68.15 -31.20 26.94
N ASP A 526 68.06 -30.08 27.66
CA ASP A 526 68.24 -30.02 29.12
C ASP A 526 67.04 -30.67 29.87
N ALA A 527 65.83 -30.62 29.29
CA ALA A 527 64.64 -31.26 29.86
C ALA A 527 64.67 -32.78 29.69
N ALA A 528 64.96 -33.26 28.47
CA ALA A 528 65.05 -34.69 28.15
C ALA A 528 66.01 -35.44 29.09
N TYR A 529 67.18 -34.84 29.34
CA TYR A 529 68.20 -35.41 30.22
C TYR A 529 67.73 -35.53 31.68
N LYS A 530 66.99 -34.53 32.21
CA LYS A 530 66.47 -34.58 33.59
C LYS A 530 65.45 -35.69 33.76
N LEU A 531 64.55 -35.86 32.79
CA LEU A 531 63.50 -36.85 32.84
C LEU A 531 64.06 -38.28 32.83
N MET A 532 64.97 -38.58 31.90
CA MET A 532 65.70 -39.87 31.86
C MET A 532 66.38 -40.23 33.19
N MET A 533 66.98 -39.24 33.86
CA MET A 533 67.62 -39.43 35.17
C MET A 533 66.59 -39.74 36.27
N ALA A 534 65.44 -39.08 36.28
CA ALA A 534 64.37 -39.34 37.25
C ALA A 534 63.72 -40.72 37.03
N THR A 535 63.49 -41.13 35.78
CA THR A 535 62.95 -42.46 35.42
C THR A 535 63.82 -43.60 35.95
N SER A 536 65.13 -43.37 36.06
CA SER A 536 66.11 -44.33 36.56
C SER A 536 66.24 -44.36 38.10
N GLY A 537 65.53 -43.50 38.84
CA GLY A 537 65.70 -43.27 40.28
C GLY A 537 64.72 -43.98 41.22
N LEU A 538 63.79 -44.78 40.70
CA LEU A 538 62.71 -45.41 41.48
C LEU A 538 63.23 -46.40 42.55
N THR A 539 62.75 -46.28 43.80
CA THR A 539 63.17 -47.09 44.96
C THR A 539 61.97 -47.77 45.64
N LEU A 540 62.06 -49.04 46.08
CA LEU A 540 60.93 -49.79 46.67
C LEU A 540 60.59 -49.43 48.13
N LYS A 541 59.33 -49.62 48.53
CA LYS A 541 58.79 -49.50 49.90
C LYS A 541 59.08 -50.74 50.76
N PRO A 542 59.18 -50.59 52.11
CA PRO A 542 59.19 -51.72 53.04
C PRO A 542 57.80 -52.38 53.15
N ALA A 543 57.75 -53.60 53.70
CA ALA A 543 56.50 -54.24 54.11
C ALA A 543 55.90 -53.54 55.35
N ASP A 544 54.57 -53.46 55.41
CA ASP A 544 53.85 -52.96 56.58
C ASP A 544 53.60 -54.09 57.58
N VAL A 545 54.13 -53.92 58.79
CA VAL A 545 53.99 -54.84 59.93
C VAL A 545 53.16 -54.25 61.07
N SER A 546 52.56 -53.06 60.89
CA SER A 546 51.81 -52.35 61.94
C SER A 546 50.64 -53.17 62.48
N ALA A 547 49.72 -53.57 61.60
CA ALA A 547 48.54 -54.38 61.94
C ALA A 547 48.91 -55.72 62.60
N LEU A 548 50.05 -56.33 62.23
CA LEU A 548 50.55 -57.56 62.85
C LEU A 548 50.96 -57.33 64.31
N ASN A 549 51.71 -56.25 64.58
CA ASN A 549 52.13 -55.89 65.94
C ASN A 549 50.94 -55.49 66.84
N ASP A 550 49.98 -54.74 66.31
CA ASP A 550 48.77 -54.36 67.05
C ASP A 550 47.90 -55.58 67.37
N LEU A 551 47.78 -56.52 66.44
CA LEU A 551 47.06 -57.78 66.67
C LEU A 551 47.77 -58.67 67.71
N ILE A 552 49.10 -58.76 67.68
CA ILE A 552 49.91 -59.45 68.70
C ILE A 552 49.61 -58.89 70.09
N ALA A 553 49.65 -57.57 70.26
CA ALA A 553 49.34 -56.92 71.53
C ALA A 553 47.89 -57.18 71.97
N LYS A 554 46.93 -57.00 71.05
CA LYS A 554 45.49 -57.20 71.33
C LYS A 554 45.16 -58.64 71.73
N ARG A 555 45.57 -59.65 70.95
CA ARG A 555 45.26 -61.06 71.25
C ARG A 555 45.93 -61.52 72.54
N THR A 556 47.08 -60.94 72.92
CA THR A 556 47.73 -61.18 74.22
C THR A 556 46.85 -60.70 75.39
N GLN A 557 46.24 -59.51 75.28
CA GLN A 557 45.32 -59.01 76.31
C GLN A 557 44.01 -59.80 76.34
N GLU A 558 43.41 -60.09 75.19
CA GLU A 558 42.15 -60.85 75.12
C GLU A 558 42.28 -62.28 75.69
N VAL A 559 43.48 -62.89 75.62
CA VAL A 559 43.80 -64.14 76.33
C VAL A 559 43.78 -63.99 77.85
N ALA A 560 44.31 -62.89 78.39
CA ALA A 560 44.30 -62.62 79.82
C ALA A 560 42.86 -62.40 80.32
N ASP A 561 42.11 -61.53 79.64
CA ASP A 561 40.72 -61.21 79.97
C ASP A 561 39.81 -62.45 79.90
N ALA A 562 40.01 -63.31 78.88
CA ALA A 562 39.26 -64.55 78.73
C ALA A 562 39.50 -65.52 79.90
N LYS A 563 40.74 -65.64 80.39
CA LYS A 563 41.12 -66.46 81.56
C LYS A 563 40.47 -65.97 82.85
N GLU A 564 40.25 -64.67 83.00
CA GLU A 564 39.61 -64.09 84.19
C GLU A 564 38.07 -64.15 84.14
N SER A 565 37.47 -64.02 82.94
CA SER A 565 36.00 -63.93 82.78
C SER A 565 35.22 -65.21 83.08
N GLY A 566 35.81 -66.40 82.88
CA GLY A 566 35.11 -67.69 82.96
C GLY A 566 34.03 -67.93 81.90
N LEU A 567 33.86 -67.03 80.92
CA LEU A 567 32.83 -67.10 79.87
C LEU A 567 33.24 -67.95 78.65
N TYR A 568 34.50 -68.36 78.57
CA TYR A 568 35.11 -68.99 77.40
C TYR A 568 35.73 -70.36 77.71
N THR A 569 35.79 -71.25 76.71
CA THR A 569 36.36 -72.60 76.89
C THR A 569 37.89 -72.59 76.99
N GLU A 570 38.46 -73.30 77.96
CA GLU A 570 39.93 -73.36 78.19
C GLU A 570 40.72 -73.79 76.93
N ALA A 571 40.17 -74.74 76.17
CA ALA A 571 40.77 -75.25 74.94
C ALA A 571 40.72 -74.25 73.76
N SER A 572 39.91 -73.19 73.83
CA SER A 572 39.98 -72.08 72.87
C SER A 572 41.14 -71.13 73.20
N ILE A 573 41.32 -70.80 74.48
CA ILE A 573 42.34 -69.88 74.98
C ILE A 573 43.77 -70.34 74.62
N ALA A 574 44.12 -71.60 74.92
CA ALA A 574 45.48 -72.11 74.72
C ALA A 574 45.92 -72.16 73.24
N ARG A 575 44.97 -72.23 72.29
CA ARG A 575 45.27 -72.16 70.85
C ARG A 575 45.75 -70.76 70.44
N VAL A 576 45.21 -69.71 71.06
CA VAL A 576 45.55 -68.31 70.73
C VAL A 576 46.99 -67.99 71.13
N GLU A 577 47.41 -68.44 72.32
CA GLU A 577 48.76 -68.19 72.85
C GLU A 577 49.87 -68.68 71.91
N THR A 578 49.67 -69.84 71.28
CA THR A 578 50.63 -70.42 70.32
C THR A 578 50.74 -69.60 69.02
N ALA A 579 49.67 -68.93 68.60
CA ALA A 579 49.68 -68.14 67.37
C ALA A 579 50.40 -66.79 67.54
N ILE A 580 50.37 -66.22 68.75
CA ILE A 580 51.00 -64.92 69.09
C ILE A 580 52.53 -64.99 68.93
N GLU A 581 53.16 -66.08 69.39
CA GLU A 581 54.62 -66.26 69.26
C GLU A 581 55.08 -66.30 67.79
N ASN A 582 54.35 -67.03 66.95
CA ASN A 582 54.69 -67.17 65.52
C ASN A 582 54.56 -65.84 64.75
N ALA A 583 53.50 -65.07 65.03
CA ALA A 583 53.31 -63.74 64.46
C ALA A 583 54.46 -62.79 64.82
N THR A 584 54.92 -62.82 66.07
CA THR A 584 55.98 -61.95 66.59
C THR A 584 57.33 -62.16 65.87
N ALA A 585 57.63 -63.37 65.42
CA ALA A 585 58.85 -63.67 64.68
C ALA A 585 58.86 -63.02 63.28
N VAL A 586 57.70 -62.92 62.61
CA VAL A 586 57.59 -62.38 61.24
C VAL A 586 57.70 -60.86 61.20
N ALA A 587 57.09 -60.17 62.17
CA ALA A 587 57.08 -58.70 62.25
C ALA A 587 58.50 -58.07 62.32
N ASN A 588 59.50 -58.83 62.75
CA ASN A 588 60.88 -58.36 62.96
C ASN A 588 61.83 -58.66 61.78
N ALA A 589 61.34 -59.20 60.65
CA ALA A 589 62.17 -59.75 59.59
C ALA A 589 62.69 -58.72 58.54
N GLY A 590 62.12 -57.51 58.46
CA GLY A 590 62.61 -56.44 57.59
C GLY A 590 62.34 -56.62 56.08
N TYR A 591 61.20 -57.21 55.73
CA TYR A 591 60.80 -57.49 54.35
C TYR A 591 60.48 -56.24 53.51
N SER A 592 60.55 -56.38 52.19
CA SER A 592 60.08 -55.39 51.21
C SER A 592 58.58 -55.54 50.90
N ILE A 593 57.93 -54.52 50.35
CA ILE A 593 56.50 -54.57 50.00
C ILE A 593 56.16 -55.73 49.03
N LYS A 594 57.09 -56.12 48.15
CA LYS A 594 56.96 -57.29 47.26
C LYS A 594 57.02 -58.65 47.97
N GLU A 595 57.15 -58.65 49.29
CA GLU A 595 57.11 -59.81 50.18
C GLU A 595 56.03 -59.68 51.28
N GLN A 596 55.15 -58.69 51.18
CA GLN A 596 54.09 -58.37 52.16
C GLN A 596 53.25 -59.59 52.56
N SER A 597 52.97 -60.50 51.63
CA SER A 597 52.17 -61.71 51.89
C SER A 597 52.70 -62.54 53.07
N LYS A 598 54.01 -62.53 53.34
CA LYS A 598 54.61 -63.22 54.49
C LYS A 598 54.09 -62.66 55.83
N VAL A 599 53.85 -61.35 55.87
CA VAL A 599 53.31 -60.63 57.04
C VAL A 599 51.80 -60.86 57.14
N ASP A 600 51.10 -60.80 56.01
CA ASP A 600 49.65 -61.01 55.94
C ASP A 600 49.27 -62.45 56.34
N ASP A 601 50.02 -63.45 55.89
CA ASP A 601 49.86 -64.86 56.29
C ASP A 601 49.98 -65.01 57.82
N ALA A 602 50.94 -64.31 58.44
CA ALA A 602 51.14 -64.33 59.89
C ALA A 602 50.01 -63.59 60.65
N TYR A 603 49.50 -62.48 60.11
CA TYR A 603 48.33 -61.78 60.64
C TYR A 603 47.09 -62.68 60.60
N ASN A 604 46.82 -63.31 59.46
CA ASN A 604 45.68 -64.20 59.27
C ASN A 604 45.77 -65.45 60.15
N ALA A 605 46.96 -66.03 60.31
CA ALA A 605 47.19 -67.18 61.20
C ALA A 605 46.91 -66.85 62.69
N LEU A 606 47.20 -65.63 63.14
CA LEU A 606 46.90 -65.16 64.50
C LEU A 606 45.42 -64.77 64.66
N ASN A 607 44.87 -64.04 63.70
CA ASN A 607 43.49 -63.54 63.77
C ASN A 607 42.45 -64.67 63.67
N GLY A 608 42.76 -65.72 62.91
CA GLY A 608 41.86 -66.86 62.67
C GLY A 608 41.63 -67.80 63.86
N VAL A 609 42.33 -67.62 64.99
CA VAL A 609 42.13 -68.44 66.19
C VAL A 609 41.09 -67.79 67.10
N ALA A 610 39.95 -68.44 67.30
CA ALA A 610 38.79 -67.90 68.04
C ALA A 610 38.71 -68.32 69.52
N LEU A 611 37.92 -67.57 70.30
CA LEU A 611 37.47 -67.89 71.66
C LEU A 611 35.97 -68.26 71.65
N GLU A 612 35.54 -69.25 72.42
CA GLU A 612 34.22 -69.91 72.27
C GLU A 612 33.33 -69.78 73.52
N LYS A 613 32.04 -69.38 73.36
CA LYS A 613 31.04 -69.02 74.41
C LYS A 613 29.92 -70.06 74.64
N GLN A 614 29.01 -69.79 75.61
CA GLN A 614 27.87 -70.63 76.05
C GLN A 614 26.47 -69.97 75.84
N LEU A 615 25.39 -70.75 75.65
CA LEU A 615 24.06 -70.32 75.10
C LEU A 615 22.89 -70.14 76.13
N ALA A 616 21.78 -69.52 75.67
CA ALA A 616 20.55 -69.19 76.44
C ALA A 616 19.27 -70.02 76.10
N ASP A 617 18.16 -69.83 76.86
CA ASP A 617 16.86 -70.52 76.75
C ASP A 617 15.78 -69.69 76.00
N TYR A 618 14.91 -70.38 75.26
CA TYR A 618 13.90 -69.86 74.33
C TYR A 618 12.47 -70.40 74.53
N SER A 619 12.26 -71.25 75.54
CA SER A 619 11.05 -72.05 75.71
C SER A 619 9.72 -71.27 75.75
N LYS A 620 9.70 -70.05 76.31
CA LYS A 620 8.46 -69.25 76.47
C LYS A 620 7.99 -68.54 75.20
N LEU A 621 8.91 -68.07 74.36
CA LEU A 621 8.59 -67.13 73.28
C LEU A 621 7.80 -67.80 72.14
N ASN A 622 8.15 -69.05 71.83
CA ASN A 622 7.46 -69.84 70.81
C ASN A 622 5.95 -70.00 71.08
N ALA A 623 5.52 -70.06 72.34
CA ALA A 623 4.11 -70.29 72.69
C ALA A 623 3.20 -69.05 72.49
N ALA A 624 3.73 -67.83 72.61
CA ALA A 624 2.94 -66.62 72.39
C ALA A 624 2.66 -66.37 70.90
N ILE A 625 3.62 -66.75 70.05
CA ILE A 625 3.62 -66.61 68.59
C ILE A 625 2.47 -67.36 67.91
N GLU A 626 2.08 -68.52 68.45
CA GLU A 626 1.02 -69.34 67.86
C GLU A 626 -0.38 -68.71 68.08
N ALA A 627 -0.63 -68.13 69.25
CA ALA A 627 -1.95 -67.59 69.61
C ALA A 627 -2.34 -66.33 68.80
N ALA A 628 -1.42 -65.38 68.61
CA ALA A 628 -1.71 -64.14 67.89
C ALA A 628 -2.01 -64.37 66.39
N GLN A 629 -1.41 -65.41 65.80
CA GLN A 629 -1.64 -65.80 64.40
C GLN A 629 -3.06 -66.31 64.14
N GLU A 630 -3.75 -66.87 65.15
CA GLU A 630 -5.11 -67.38 65.01
C GLU A 630 -6.14 -66.24 64.93
N THR A 631 -5.99 -65.19 65.74
CA THR A 631 -6.88 -64.01 65.71
C THR A 631 -6.90 -63.32 64.35
N LEU A 632 -5.71 -63.11 63.77
CA LEU A 632 -5.53 -62.42 62.48
C LEU A 632 -6.28 -63.09 61.32
N ASN A 633 -6.38 -64.42 61.31
CA ASN A 633 -6.88 -65.19 60.17
C ASN A 633 -8.41 -65.08 59.95
N ASN A 634 -9.12 -64.30 60.76
CA ASN A 634 -10.59 -64.33 60.88
C ASN A 634 -11.31 -62.97 60.68
N ALA A 635 -10.68 -61.94 60.09
CA ALA A 635 -11.23 -60.56 60.01
C ALA A 635 -11.58 -60.06 58.58
N GLY A 636 -12.80 -59.56 58.38
CA GLY A 636 -13.38 -59.16 57.08
C GLY A 636 -13.18 -57.71 56.63
N ASP A 637 -13.70 -57.35 55.45
CA ASP A 637 -13.47 -56.08 54.71
C ASP A 637 -14.18 -54.86 55.33
N GLU A 638 -15.12 -55.10 56.24
CA GLU A 638 -15.69 -54.11 57.13
C GLU A 638 -14.62 -53.44 58.00
N TYR A 639 -13.55 -54.16 58.35
CA TYR A 639 -12.45 -53.64 59.17
C TYR A 639 -11.37 -52.91 58.37
N THR A 640 -10.69 -51.95 59.00
CA THR A 640 -9.55 -51.22 58.42
C THR A 640 -8.31 -52.11 58.25
N GLU A 641 -7.75 -52.20 57.04
CA GLU A 641 -6.55 -53.04 56.77
C GLU A 641 -5.33 -52.64 57.61
N ALA A 642 -5.18 -51.34 57.95
CA ALA A 642 -4.10 -50.86 58.81
C ALA A 642 -4.05 -51.57 60.16
N SER A 643 -5.22 -51.90 60.73
CA SER A 643 -5.31 -52.59 62.02
C SER A 643 -4.97 -54.09 61.92
N LYS A 644 -5.32 -54.74 60.80
CA LYS A 644 -4.93 -56.14 60.52
C LYS A 644 -3.41 -56.27 60.30
N GLU A 645 -2.79 -55.30 59.63
CA GLU A 645 -1.35 -55.32 59.36
C GLU A 645 -0.50 -55.14 60.63
N ALA A 646 -0.95 -54.32 61.58
CA ALA A 646 -0.29 -54.16 62.87
C ALA A 646 -0.14 -55.48 63.63
N LEU A 647 -1.12 -56.38 63.53
CA LEU A 647 -1.08 -57.72 64.15
C LEU A 647 -0.15 -58.69 63.38
N ARG A 648 -0.04 -58.57 62.05
CA ARG A 648 0.94 -59.35 61.24
C ARG A 648 2.38 -59.07 61.68
N GLN A 649 2.72 -57.79 61.80
CA GLN A 649 4.09 -57.36 62.10
C GLN A 649 4.59 -57.92 63.44
N ALA A 650 3.79 -57.79 64.51
CA ALA A 650 4.17 -58.25 65.85
C ALA A 650 4.51 -59.76 65.90
N ILE A 651 3.78 -60.60 65.16
CA ILE A 651 4.03 -62.06 65.09
C ILE A 651 5.39 -62.35 64.43
N SER A 652 5.75 -61.56 63.41
CA SER A 652 7.03 -61.68 62.70
C SER A 652 8.22 -61.36 63.61
N ASP A 653 8.14 -60.24 64.33
CA ASP A 653 9.21 -59.75 65.20
C ASP A 653 9.53 -60.73 66.34
N ALA A 654 8.50 -61.31 66.95
CA ALA A 654 8.66 -62.34 67.97
C ALA A 654 9.35 -63.61 67.43
N ARG A 655 9.10 -64.00 66.17
CA ARG A 655 9.80 -65.15 65.53
C ARG A 655 11.28 -64.85 65.26
N ALA A 656 11.62 -63.63 64.86
CA ALA A 656 13.00 -63.23 64.59
C ALA A 656 13.90 -63.39 65.82
N VAL A 657 13.39 -63.05 67.01
CA VAL A 657 14.12 -63.17 68.28
C VAL A 657 14.52 -64.62 68.60
N VAL A 658 13.69 -65.61 68.25
CA VAL A 658 14.00 -67.05 68.45
C VAL A 658 15.13 -67.51 67.53
N ALA A 659 15.19 -67.01 66.29
CA ALA A 659 16.22 -67.37 65.33
C ALA A 659 17.63 -66.88 65.71
N ALA A 660 17.73 -65.87 66.58
CA ALA A 660 18.97 -65.17 66.92
C ALA A 660 19.99 -66.00 67.75
N LYS A 661 19.57 -67.09 68.41
CA LYS A 661 20.45 -68.02 69.18
C LYS A 661 21.44 -67.31 70.12
N TYR A 662 20.94 -66.35 70.89
CA TYR A 662 21.72 -65.53 71.81
C TYR A 662 22.53 -66.34 72.83
N ASP A 663 23.65 -65.73 73.26
CA ASP A 663 24.51 -66.30 74.30
C ASP A 663 23.92 -66.07 75.72
N VAL A 664 24.43 -66.79 76.72
CA VAL A 664 23.89 -66.81 78.09
C VAL A 664 23.79 -65.42 78.75
N SER A 665 24.55 -64.41 78.28
CA SER A 665 24.50 -63.04 78.79
C SER A 665 23.25 -62.24 78.36
N GLN A 666 22.52 -62.71 77.35
CA GLN A 666 21.46 -61.94 76.67
C GLN A 666 20.03 -62.43 76.96
N GLN A 667 19.85 -63.32 77.94
CA GLN A 667 18.60 -64.02 78.24
C GLN A 667 17.34 -63.12 78.38
N GLN A 668 17.50 -61.84 78.76
CA GLN A 668 16.38 -60.93 78.96
C GLN A 668 15.65 -60.56 77.66
N LEU A 669 16.35 -60.40 76.53
CA LEU A 669 15.76 -60.03 75.24
C LEU A 669 14.69 -61.03 74.77
N VAL A 670 14.84 -62.30 75.18
CA VAL A 670 13.92 -63.39 74.86
C VAL A 670 12.64 -63.32 75.70
N ASN A 671 12.68 -62.71 76.89
CA ASN A 671 11.50 -62.47 77.71
C ASN A 671 10.68 -61.27 77.19
N ASP A 672 11.36 -60.18 76.80
CA ASP A 672 10.70 -58.92 76.45
C ASP A 672 9.82 -59.06 75.20
N ALA A 673 10.28 -59.84 74.21
CA ALA A 673 9.56 -60.15 72.98
C ALA A 673 8.22 -60.91 73.20
N VAL A 674 8.05 -61.59 74.34
CA VAL A 674 6.77 -62.22 74.72
C VAL A 674 5.71 -61.16 74.98
N THR A 675 6.11 -60.06 75.63
CA THR A 675 5.20 -59.01 76.12
C THR A 675 4.68 -58.15 74.97
N ALA A 676 5.54 -57.81 74.00
CA ALA A 676 5.20 -56.93 72.89
C ALA A 676 4.08 -57.48 71.99
N LEU A 677 4.02 -58.81 71.82
CA LEU A 677 3.07 -59.47 70.91
C LEU A 677 1.59 -59.40 71.37
N GLN A 678 1.33 -59.19 72.66
CA GLN A 678 0.00 -59.44 73.25
C GLN A 678 -0.96 -58.22 73.23
N ALA A 679 -0.76 -57.24 72.33
CA ALA A 679 -1.23 -55.86 72.53
C ALA A 679 -2.05 -55.17 71.40
N VAL A 680 -2.61 -55.88 70.40
CA VAL A 680 -3.15 -55.27 69.13
C VAL A 680 -4.63 -55.66 68.81
N GLN A 681 -5.44 -54.76 68.20
CA GLN A 681 -6.92 -54.86 67.93
C GLN A 681 -7.39 -54.12 66.61
N LEU A 682 -8.71 -54.04 66.26
CA LEU A 682 -9.28 -53.69 64.89
C LEU A 682 -10.51 -52.68 64.84
N GLU A 683 -10.77 -51.94 63.72
CA GLU A 683 -11.68 -50.72 63.58
C GLU A 683 -12.49 -50.53 62.21
N LEU A 684 -13.38 -49.49 62.00
CA LEU A 684 -14.42 -49.31 60.88
C LEU A 684 -14.41 -47.96 60.00
N LYS A 685 -15.51 -47.46 59.32
CA LYS A 685 -15.59 -46.39 58.21
C LYS A 685 -16.94 -45.54 58.03
N ASP A 686 -16.94 -44.40 57.26
CA ASP A 686 -17.99 -43.28 57.20
C ASP A 686 -18.56 -42.81 55.77
N ALA A 687 -19.32 -41.67 55.61
CA ALA A 687 -20.11 -41.22 54.39
C ALA A 687 -19.96 -39.72 53.85
N ASP A 688 -20.80 -39.23 52.89
CA ASP A 688 -20.70 -37.95 52.08
C ASP A 688 -22.01 -37.09 52.01
N TYR A 689 -21.91 -35.79 51.71
CA TYR A 689 -22.98 -34.75 51.85
C TYR A 689 -23.09 -33.66 50.75
N SER A 690 -22.20 -33.63 49.77
CA SER A 690 -21.80 -32.38 49.09
C SER A 690 -22.88 -31.55 48.34
N ALA A 691 -24.02 -32.13 47.93
CA ALA A 691 -24.98 -31.47 47.01
C ALA A 691 -26.07 -30.62 47.68
N LEU A 692 -26.31 -30.78 48.99
CA LEU A 692 -27.40 -30.10 49.69
C LEU A 692 -27.11 -28.61 49.96
N ASP A 693 -25.83 -28.28 50.14
CA ASP A 693 -25.41 -26.95 50.60
C ASP A 693 -25.49 -25.87 49.50
N GLU A 694 -25.53 -26.26 48.21
CA GLU A 694 -25.67 -25.31 47.08
C GLU A 694 -27.12 -24.80 46.92
N ALA A 695 -28.12 -25.66 47.08
CA ALA A 695 -29.52 -25.31 46.82
C ALA A 695 -30.10 -24.34 47.87
N ILE A 696 -29.65 -24.45 49.12
CA ILE A 696 -30.08 -23.60 50.23
C ILE A 696 -29.80 -22.12 49.97
N GLN A 697 -28.66 -21.80 49.32
CA GLN A 697 -28.24 -20.41 49.17
C GLN A 697 -29.14 -19.59 48.22
N ALA A 698 -29.70 -20.23 47.19
CA ALA A 698 -30.44 -19.55 46.12
C ALA A 698 -31.81 -19.00 46.57
N ALA A 699 -32.45 -19.62 47.56
CA ALA A 699 -33.76 -19.19 48.06
C ALA A 699 -33.68 -18.05 49.10
N GLU A 700 -32.53 -17.88 49.76
CA GLU A 700 -32.30 -16.76 50.70
C GLU A 700 -32.31 -15.40 49.97
N ASP A 701 -31.65 -15.32 48.80
CA ASP A 701 -31.52 -14.08 48.04
C ASP A 701 -32.87 -13.53 47.54
N PHE A 702 -33.83 -14.41 47.21
CA PHE A 702 -35.14 -14.03 46.67
C PHE A 702 -36.05 -13.34 47.69
N LEU A 703 -35.99 -13.74 48.96
CA LEU A 703 -36.85 -13.19 50.03
C LEU A 703 -36.35 -11.84 50.58
N ALA A 704 -35.12 -11.46 50.25
CA ALA A 704 -34.46 -10.25 50.70
C ALA A 704 -34.94 -8.96 49.98
N ASP A 705 -35.53 -9.08 48.79
CA ASP A 705 -35.96 -7.95 47.96
C ASP A 705 -37.19 -7.21 48.59
N PRO A 706 -37.12 -5.88 48.77
CA PRO A 706 -38.23 -5.08 49.32
C PRO A 706 -39.35 -4.75 48.32
N GLU A 707 -39.10 -4.65 47.00
CA GLU A 707 -40.11 -4.16 46.04
C GLU A 707 -41.31 -5.12 45.93
N ASN A 708 -41.06 -6.42 46.11
CA ASN A 708 -42.08 -7.47 46.08
C ASN A 708 -43.18 -7.35 47.16
N LYS A 709 -42.99 -6.52 48.19
CA LYS A 709 -43.91 -6.41 49.35
C LYS A 709 -45.02 -5.37 49.19
N GLU A 710 -44.93 -4.44 48.24
CA GLU A 710 -46.02 -3.48 47.95
C GLU A 710 -46.94 -3.97 46.82
N LEU A 711 -46.40 -4.81 45.93
CA LEU A 711 -47.05 -5.29 44.70
C LEU A 711 -47.84 -6.61 44.86
N TYR A 712 -47.49 -7.45 45.83
CA TYR A 712 -48.10 -8.78 46.02
C TYR A 712 -48.74 -8.95 47.41
N THR A 713 -49.64 -9.92 47.53
CA THR A 713 -50.33 -10.28 48.79
C THR A 713 -49.40 -11.06 49.73
N GLU A 714 -49.49 -10.82 51.04
CA GLU A 714 -48.57 -11.40 52.04
C GLU A 714 -48.53 -12.95 52.02
N ASP A 715 -49.69 -13.61 51.83
CA ASP A 715 -49.84 -15.07 51.68
C ASP A 715 -48.96 -15.70 50.58
N SER A 716 -48.50 -14.90 49.61
CA SER A 716 -47.78 -15.36 48.43
C SER A 716 -46.26 -15.41 48.64
N LEU A 717 -45.73 -14.54 49.51
CA LEU A 717 -44.30 -14.52 49.84
C LEU A 717 -43.94 -15.58 50.89
N GLN A 718 -44.89 -15.95 51.78
CA GLN A 718 -44.66 -16.93 52.84
C GLN A 718 -44.29 -18.33 52.31
N LYS A 719 -44.83 -18.74 51.16
CA LYS A 719 -44.65 -20.10 50.61
C LYS A 719 -43.19 -20.45 50.28
N VAL A 720 -42.37 -19.47 49.93
CA VAL A 720 -40.94 -19.67 49.62
C VAL A 720 -40.11 -19.81 50.90
N GLN A 721 -40.48 -19.07 51.95
CA GLN A 721 -39.83 -19.17 53.27
C GLN A 721 -40.01 -20.57 53.88
N ASP A 722 -41.23 -21.11 53.83
CA ASP A 722 -41.57 -22.41 54.42
C ASP A 722 -40.76 -23.59 53.81
N ALA A 723 -40.37 -23.50 52.53
CA ALA A 723 -39.57 -24.53 51.86
C ALA A 723 -38.07 -24.45 52.23
N LEU A 724 -37.54 -23.24 52.39
CA LEU A 724 -36.13 -22.98 52.72
C LEU A 724 -35.75 -23.50 54.11
N ASP A 725 -36.66 -23.38 55.08
CA ASP A 725 -36.40 -23.84 56.44
C ASP A 725 -36.39 -25.38 56.54
N ALA A 726 -37.10 -26.09 55.65
CA ALA A 726 -37.13 -27.55 55.63
C ALA A 726 -35.81 -28.19 55.13
N ALA A 727 -35.12 -27.57 54.17
CA ALA A 727 -33.88 -28.11 53.61
C ALA A 727 -32.68 -28.05 54.57
N LYS A 728 -32.74 -27.20 55.60
CA LYS A 728 -31.63 -26.94 56.54
C LYS A 728 -31.51 -27.95 57.68
N ASP A 729 -32.53 -28.78 57.91
CA ASP A 729 -32.66 -29.66 59.09
C ASP A 729 -32.06 -31.10 58.92
N VAL A 730 -31.19 -31.31 57.93
CA VAL A 730 -30.60 -32.63 57.60
C VAL A 730 -29.33 -32.94 58.42
N ASP A 731 -29.34 -34.07 59.13
CA ASP A 731 -28.28 -34.55 60.05
C ASP A 731 -26.97 -34.93 59.32
N ARG A 732 -25.81 -34.75 59.98
CA ARG A 732 -24.46 -34.72 59.37
C ARG A 732 -23.46 -35.78 59.87
N ASP A 733 -23.80 -36.60 60.87
CA ASP A 733 -22.90 -37.61 61.48
C ASP A 733 -23.14 -39.05 60.97
N LEU A 734 -23.62 -39.24 59.73
CA LEU A 734 -23.98 -40.57 59.17
C LEU A 734 -22.78 -41.36 58.62
N ASN A 735 -22.91 -42.69 58.60
CA ASN A 735 -21.90 -43.62 58.08
C ASN A 735 -22.34 -44.28 56.76
N ILE A 736 -21.45 -45.09 56.16
CA ILE A 736 -21.54 -45.64 54.78
C ILE A 736 -22.79 -46.48 54.45
N THR A 737 -23.70 -46.70 55.41
CA THR A 737 -24.96 -47.45 55.22
C THR A 737 -26.23 -46.59 55.12
N GLU A 738 -26.16 -45.25 55.18
CA GLU A 738 -27.33 -44.39 55.44
C GLU A 738 -27.56 -43.22 54.43
N GLN A 739 -26.87 -43.23 53.28
CA GLN A 739 -26.77 -42.13 52.30
C GLN A 739 -28.09 -41.56 51.74
N ASP A 740 -29.11 -42.40 51.49
CA ASP A 740 -30.31 -42.07 50.69
C ASP A 740 -31.16 -40.90 51.23
N GLN A 741 -30.92 -40.43 52.47
CA GLN A 741 -31.72 -39.38 53.13
C GLN A 741 -31.37 -37.96 52.65
N ILE A 742 -30.18 -37.76 52.09
CA ILE A 742 -29.62 -36.43 51.80
C ILE A 742 -30.15 -35.88 50.46
N ASP A 743 -30.24 -36.73 49.44
CA ASP A 743 -30.61 -36.35 48.07
C ASP A 743 -32.05 -35.81 47.95
N SER A 744 -32.95 -36.21 48.85
CA SER A 744 -34.37 -35.83 48.76
C SER A 744 -34.65 -34.38 49.13
N ALA A 745 -33.85 -33.76 50.01
CA ALA A 745 -34.09 -32.40 50.50
C ALA A 745 -33.75 -31.31 49.47
N VAL A 746 -32.95 -31.64 48.45
CA VAL A 746 -32.50 -30.72 47.39
C VAL A 746 -33.62 -30.37 46.41
N ALA A 747 -34.55 -31.30 46.17
CA ALA A 747 -35.60 -31.16 45.16
C ALA A 747 -36.68 -30.15 45.57
N ASP A 748 -37.26 -30.33 46.76
CA ASP A 748 -38.48 -29.63 47.20
C ASP A 748 -38.31 -28.10 47.30
N LEU A 749 -37.12 -27.63 47.67
CA LEU A 749 -36.81 -26.19 47.78
C LEU A 749 -36.95 -25.46 46.42
N THR A 750 -36.46 -26.10 45.36
CA THR A 750 -36.26 -25.48 44.03
C THR A 750 -37.58 -25.19 43.31
N GLU A 751 -38.66 -25.93 43.62
CA GLU A 751 -39.96 -25.77 42.94
C GLU A 751 -40.77 -24.55 43.46
N SER A 752 -40.47 -24.07 44.68
CA SER A 752 -41.27 -23.05 45.38
C SER A 752 -41.27 -21.64 44.75
N MET A 753 -40.27 -21.30 43.93
CA MET A 753 -39.92 -19.92 43.56
C MET A 753 -40.51 -19.43 42.21
N GLN A 754 -41.57 -20.05 41.69
CA GLN A 754 -42.07 -19.78 40.33
C GLN A 754 -43.37 -18.95 40.28
N VAL A 755 -43.50 -18.08 39.27
CA VAL A 755 -44.67 -17.20 39.08
C VAL A 755 -45.69 -17.86 38.14
N GLY A 756 -46.65 -18.56 38.75
CA GLY A 756 -47.71 -19.32 38.07
C GLY A 756 -48.50 -20.13 39.10
N ASP A 757 -49.65 -20.68 38.73
CA ASP A 757 -50.46 -21.61 39.54
C ASP A 757 -50.81 -21.22 41.01
N GLY A 758 -50.72 -19.92 41.37
CA GLY A 758 -51.70 -19.24 42.25
C GLY A 758 -51.18 -18.28 43.35
N ASN A 759 -51.17 -16.94 43.11
CA ASN A 759 -50.52 -15.94 44.01
C ASN A 759 -51.00 -14.42 44.06
N LEU A 760 -52.03 -13.88 43.38
CA LEU A 760 -52.18 -12.37 43.22
C LEU A 760 -53.63 -11.79 43.35
N GLU A 761 -53.86 -10.66 44.07
CA GLU A 761 -55.12 -9.84 44.15
C GLU A 761 -54.89 -8.33 44.55
N TYR A 762 -55.87 -7.41 44.34
CA TYR A 762 -55.72 -5.91 44.36
C TYR A 762 -56.82 -5.06 45.11
N LYS A 763 -56.91 -3.71 44.90
CA LYS A 763 -57.23 -2.64 45.93
C LYS A 763 -58.13 -1.44 45.39
N ASP A 764 -58.82 -0.61 46.22
CA ASP A 764 -59.90 0.37 45.83
C ASP A 764 -59.75 1.92 46.14
N ALA A 765 -60.64 2.81 45.61
CA ALA A 765 -60.50 4.32 45.59
C ALA A 765 -61.80 5.22 45.76
N ASN A 766 -61.72 6.56 45.53
CA ASN A 766 -62.70 7.63 45.94
C ASN A 766 -62.88 8.83 44.95
N ILE A 767 -64.04 9.55 44.94
CA ILE A 767 -64.50 10.41 43.80
C ILE A 767 -65.15 11.82 44.05
N GLY A 768 -65.18 12.37 45.26
CA GLY A 768 -66.18 13.42 45.63
C GLY A 768 -66.17 14.82 44.96
N ALA A 769 -65.05 15.34 44.43
CA ALA A 769 -64.93 16.77 44.06
C ALA A 769 -65.29 17.10 42.59
N LEU A 770 -65.48 16.08 41.74
CA LEU A 770 -65.60 16.22 40.29
C LEU A 770 -66.92 16.86 39.83
N GLN A 771 -67.98 16.73 40.64
CA GLN A 771 -69.33 17.15 40.26
C GLN A 771 -69.48 18.68 40.13
N ASP A 772 -68.86 19.46 41.02
CA ASP A 772 -69.03 20.92 41.09
C ASP A 772 -68.34 21.66 39.92
N ALA A 773 -67.30 21.06 39.31
CA ALA A 773 -66.55 21.65 38.20
C ALA A 773 -67.34 21.65 36.87
N ILE A 774 -68.23 20.67 36.70
CA ILE A 774 -69.04 20.46 35.49
C ILE A 774 -70.05 21.62 35.31
N ASP A 775 -70.70 22.05 36.40
CA ASP A 775 -71.70 23.14 36.34
C ASP A 775 -71.09 24.49 35.92
N ALA A 776 -69.82 24.75 36.28
CA ALA A 776 -69.13 26.01 35.97
C ALA A 776 -68.75 26.14 34.48
N ALA A 777 -68.35 25.05 33.83
CA ALA A 777 -67.95 25.05 32.43
C ALA A 777 -69.12 25.30 31.46
N ASN A 778 -70.30 24.74 31.75
CA ASN A 778 -71.51 24.92 30.95
C ASN A 778 -71.90 26.40 30.74
N ALA A 779 -71.64 27.27 31.71
CA ALA A 779 -71.97 28.69 31.64
C ALA A 779 -71.13 29.47 30.60
N LYS A 780 -69.88 29.06 30.37
CA LYS A 780 -68.95 29.74 29.43
C LYS A 780 -69.33 29.54 27.95
N LEU A 781 -70.02 28.44 27.61
CA LEU A 781 -70.40 28.07 26.23
C LEU A 781 -71.57 28.89 25.64
N SER A 782 -72.05 29.92 26.34
CA SER A 782 -73.31 30.64 26.04
C SER A 782 -73.14 32.10 25.56
N ALA A 783 -71.93 32.51 25.14
CA ALA A 783 -71.61 33.89 24.78
C ALA A 783 -71.84 34.24 23.29
N ASP A 784 -72.17 35.50 23.00
CA ASP A 784 -72.50 35.99 21.64
C ASP A 784 -71.29 36.08 20.68
N ASP A 785 -70.07 36.21 21.20
CA ASP A 785 -68.83 36.43 20.45
C ASP A 785 -68.04 35.13 20.16
N ILE A 786 -68.56 33.97 20.56
CA ILE A 786 -67.92 32.64 20.55
C ILE A 786 -67.32 32.21 19.19
N ALA A 787 -67.76 32.80 18.07
CA ALA A 787 -67.28 32.47 16.72
C ALA A 787 -65.89 33.04 16.38
N ASP A 788 -65.45 34.11 17.06
CA ASP A 788 -64.11 34.71 16.90
C ASP A 788 -63.03 33.95 17.71
N TYR A 789 -63.42 32.98 18.54
CA TYR A 789 -62.55 32.11 19.33
C TYR A 789 -62.27 30.78 18.63
N THR A 790 -61.19 30.09 18.98
CA THR A 790 -60.81 28.82 18.36
C THR A 790 -61.84 27.74 18.65
N ASP A 791 -62.22 26.98 17.63
CA ASP A 791 -63.22 25.91 17.77
C ASP A 791 -62.74 24.87 18.81
N ASP A 792 -61.42 24.69 18.97
CA ASP A 792 -60.81 23.81 19.97
C ASP A 792 -60.88 24.34 21.41
N SER A 793 -60.72 25.65 21.69
CA SER A 793 -60.98 26.16 23.05
C SER A 793 -62.46 26.04 23.44
N VAL A 794 -63.35 26.06 22.44
CA VAL A 794 -64.79 25.84 22.60
C VAL A 794 -65.14 24.34 22.66
N ASN A 795 -64.32 23.43 22.13
CA ASN A 795 -64.53 21.98 22.16
C ASN A 795 -63.87 21.32 23.37
N ALA A 796 -62.63 21.67 23.73
CA ALA A 796 -61.97 21.18 24.94
C ALA A 796 -62.81 21.46 26.21
N LEU A 797 -63.53 22.58 26.24
CA LEU A 797 -64.49 22.93 27.29
C LEU A 797 -65.74 22.01 27.35
N LYS A 798 -66.11 21.36 26.24
CA LYS A 798 -67.16 20.33 26.14
C LYS A 798 -66.62 18.93 26.38
N ASP A 799 -65.39 18.66 25.96
CA ASP A 799 -64.78 17.32 26.06
C ASP A 799 -64.28 17.06 27.48
N ALA A 800 -63.68 18.05 28.16
CA ALA A 800 -63.40 17.97 29.59
C ALA A 800 -64.68 17.83 30.44
N LEU A 801 -65.81 18.36 29.96
CA LEU A 801 -67.13 18.16 30.55
C LEU A 801 -67.55 16.69 30.42
N LYS A 802 -67.49 16.17 29.19
CA LYS A 802 -67.88 14.80 28.83
C LYS A 802 -67.04 13.74 29.56
N GLU A 803 -65.73 13.97 29.66
CA GLU A 803 -64.78 13.06 30.29
C GLU A 803 -64.93 13.02 31.82
N ALA A 804 -65.21 14.18 32.44
CA ALA A 804 -65.56 14.26 33.86
C ALA A 804 -66.90 13.56 34.19
N GLU A 805 -67.89 13.65 33.30
CA GLU A 805 -69.15 12.91 33.42
C GLU A 805 -68.97 11.39 33.29
N ASP A 806 -68.07 10.93 32.41
CA ASP A 806 -67.86 9.49 32.16
C ASP A 806 -66.95 8.83 33.21
N LEU A 807 -65.93 9.51 33.71
CA LEU A 807 -65.08 9.02 34.82
C LEU A 807 -65.86 8.86 36.13
N LEU A 808 -66.89 9.70 36.34
CA LEU A 808 -67.81 9.57 37.47
C LEU A 808 -68.67 8.28 37.41
N ALA A 809 -68.74 7.62 36.26
CA ALA A 809 -69.59 6.45 36.03
C ALA A 809 -68.87 5.08 36.11
N SER A 810 -67.53 5.05 36.26
CA SER A 810 -66.75 3.80 36.14
C SER A 810 -66.44 3.07 37.47
N ASN A 811 -66.49 3.75 38.62
CA ASN A 811 -66.05 3.24 39.95
C ASN A 811 -64.58 2.74 39.98
N PRO A 812 -63.59 3.65 39.90
CA PRO A 812 -62.16 3.33 39.79
C PRO A 812 -61.52 2.67 41.03
N ASP A 813 -60.36 2.03 40.83
CA ASP A 813 -59.58 1.29 41.86
C ASP A 813 -58.37 2.07 42.42
N ALA A 814 -57.65 1.51 43.40
CA ALA A 814 -56.54 2.19 44.09
C ALA A 814 -55.37 2.61 43.18
N SER A 815 -55.21 1.97 42.02
CA SER A 815 -54.23 2.33 41.00
C SER A 815 -54.66 3.52 40.14
N GLU A 816 -55.92 3.93 40.21
CA GLU A 816 -56.55 4.94 39.34
C GLU A 816 -56.90 6.26 40.06
N GLN A 817 -56.62 6.36 41.37
CA GLN A 817 -57.08 7.46 42.23
C GLN A 817 -56.68 8.87 41.74
N ASP A 818 -55.51 9.04 41.11
CA ASP A 818 -55.04 10.35 40.64
C ASP A 818 -55.85 10.89 39.44
N ALA A 819 -56.40 10.01 38.59
CA ALA A 819 -57.18 10.42 37.43
C ALA A 819 -58.42 11.23 37.81
N VAL A 820 -59.01 10.90 38.96
CA VAL A 820 -60.22 11.56 39.50
C VAL A 820 -59.95 13.01 39.91
N ASN A 821 -58.80 13.28 40.52
CA ASN A 821 -58.44 14.63 40.93
C ASN A 821 -58.08 15.52 39.72
N ALA A 822 -57.38 14.96 38.74
CA ALA A 822 -56.97 15.67 37.53
C ALA A 822 -58.16 16.25 36.74
N ALA A 823 -59.28 15.52 36.66
CA ALA A 823 -60.47 15.96 35.94
C ALA A 823 -61.15 17.20 36.57
N VAL A 824 -60.98 17.43 37.89
CA VAL A 824 -61.54 18.60 38.61
C VAL A 824 -60.78 19.89 38.25
N GLU A 825 -59.45 19.82 38.18
CA GLU A 825 -58.61 20.95 37.77
C GLU A 825 -58.78 21.26 36.28
N LYS A 826 -58.83 20.19 35.44
CA LYS A 826 -59.01 20.27 33.99
C LYS A 826 -60.24 21.09 33.57
N LEU A 827 -61.37 20.96 34.26
CA LEU A 827 -62.59 21.71 33.96
C LEU A 827 -62.53 23.18 34.37
N ASN A 828 -61.94 23.50 35.53
CA ASN A 828 -61.89 24.86 36.04
C ASN A 828 -60.88 25.75 35.30
N GLY A 829 -59.78 25.16 34.80
CA GLY A 829 -58.66 25.87 34.18
C GLY A 829 -58.88 26.39 32.74
N ILE A 830 -59.98 26.03 32.06
CA ILE A 830 -60.14 26.35 30.62
C ILE A 830 -60.58 27.80 30.39
N GLU A 831 -59.84 28.53 29.55
CA GLU A 831 -60.10 29.90 29.12
C GLU A 831 -60.31 29.94 27.59
N LEU A 832 -61.13 30.87 27.08
CA LEU A 832 -61.49 30.93 25.65
C LEU A 832 -60.46 31.78 24.88
N VAL A 833 -59.93 31.23 23.77
CA VAL A 833 -58.79 31.81 23.05
C VAL A 833 -59.20 32.31 21.66
N LEU A 834 -58.92 33.58 21.33
CA LEU A 834 -59.20 34.16 20.02
C LEU A 834 -58.50 33.40 18.88
N LYS A 835 -59.13 33.35 17.71
CA LYS A 835 -58.53 32.78 16.48
C LYS A 835 -57.23 33.53 16.13
N GLY A 836 -56.13 32.77 16.12
CA GLY A 836 -54.79 33.27 15.81
C GLY A 836 -54.66 33.74 14.37
N ALA A 837 -53.51 34.32 14.06
CA ALA A 837 -53.00 34.39 12.69
C ALA A 837 -52.79 32.98 12.12
N ASP A 838 -52.68 32.87 10.80
CA ASP A 838 -52.38 31.60 10.15
C ASP A 838 -50.86 31.33 10.24
N TYR A 839 -50.46 30.63 11.30
CA TYR A 839 -49.10 30.16 11.49
C TYR A 839 -48.78 28.92 10.65
N SER A 840 -49.74 28.24 10.01
CA SER A 840 -49.50 26.92 9.41
C SER A 840 -48.41 26.92 8.34
N ALA A 841 -48.27 28.01 7.57
CA ALA A 841 -47.19 28.18 6.61
C ALA A 841 -45.82 28.45 7.26
N LEU A 842 -45.79 29.07 8.45
CA LEU A 842 -44.59 29.27 9.25
C LEU A 842 -44.23 28.04 10.05
N GLU A 843 -45.19 27.30 10.61
CA GLU A 843 -44.98 26.00 11.24
C GLU A 843 -44.45 24.99 10.22
N GLU A 844 -44.98 24.95 9.00
CA GLU A 844 -44.47 24.09 7.93
C GLU A 844 -43.05 24.52 7.49
N ALA A 845 -42.77 25.83 7.39
CA ALA A 845 -41.44 26.34 7.04
C ALA A 845 -40.41 26.13 8.16
N VAL A 846 -40.77 26.38 9.41
CA VAL A 846 -39.97 26.14 10.62
C VAL A 846 -39.76 24.65 10.81
N ARG A 847 -40.77 23.80 10.56
CA ARG A 847 -40.61 22.34 10.56
C ARG A 847 -39.67 21.89 9.46
N ALA A 848 -39.85 22.31 8.21
CA ALA A 848 -38.94 21.95 7.12
C ALA A 848 -37.51 22.46 7.35
N ALA A 849 -37.34 23.65 7.90
CA ALA A 849 -36.04 24.19 8.29
C ALA A 849 -35.44 23.43 9.48
N SER A 850 -36.24 23.05 10.48
CA SER A 850 -35.82 22.28 11.66
C SER A 850 -35.52 20.83 11.31
N GLU A 851 -36.26 20.21 10.40
CA GLU A 851 -35.96 18.90 9.84
C GLU A 851 -34.66 18.96 9.03
N ARG A 852 -34.47 19.97 8.19
CA ARG A 852 -33.20 20.21 7.48
C ARG A 852 -32.04 20.47 8.43
N TYR A 853 -32.26 21.20 9.53
CA TYR A 853 -31.27 21.45 10.57
C TYR A 853 -30.94 20.19 11.37
N VAL A 854 -31.95 19.42 11.82
CA VAL A 854 -31.76 18.14 12.51
C VAL A 854 -31.09 17.13 11.59
N GLN A 855 -31.47 17.02 10.32
CA GLN A 855 -30.77 16.19 9.34
C GLN A 855 -29.32 16.63 9.17
N ALA A 856 -29.04 17.93 9.10
CA ALA A 856 -27.68 18.46 8.99
C ALA A 856 -26.84 18.23 10.27
N VAL A 857 -27.42 18.41 11.46
CA VAL A 857 -26.78 18.14 12.76
C VAL A 857 -26.55 16.65 12.98
N SER A 858 -27.56 15.81 12.73
CA SER A 858 -27.48 14.35 12.86
C SER A 858 -26.59 13.70 11.80
N SER A 859 -26.42 14.33 10.62
CA SER A 859 -25.38 13.91 9.68
C SER A 859 -23.97 14.23 10.18
N GLY A 860 -23.82 15.18 11.10
CA GLY A 860 -22.53 15.70 11.56
C GLY A 860 -21.76 16.53 10.53
N ASN A 861 -22.22 16.57 9.27
CA ASN A 861 -21.42 16.92 8.10
C ASN A 861 -21.31 18.42 7.79
N TYR A 862 -22.05 19.29 8.47
CA TYR A 862 -22.10 20.72 8.17
C TYR A 862 -21.39 21.56 9.23
N THR A 863 -20.75 22.63 8.79
CA THR A 863 -19.99 23.56 9.64
C THR A 863 -20.88 24.16 10.73
N GLU A 864 -20.36 24.21 11.96
CA GLU A 864 -21.06 24.83 13.11
C GLU A 864 -21.47 26.27 12.80
N ASP A 865 -20.68 26.99 12.01
CA ASP A 865 -20.95 28.38 11.63
C ASP A 865 -22.11 28.52 10.62
N SER A 866 -22.41 27.51 9.79
CA SER A 866 -23.60 27.52 8.91
C SER A 866 -24.83 26.92 9.59
N LEU A 867 -24.63 25.87 10.41
CA LEU A 867 -25.64 25.33 11.31
C LEU A 867 -26.13 26.38 12.30
N ALA A 868 -25.25 27.18 12.91
CA ALA A 868 -25.62 28.26 13.82
C ALA A 868 -26.42 29.38 13.12
N LYS A 869 -26.16 29.66 11.84
CA LYS A 869 -26.95 30.63 11.06
C LYS A 869 -28.35 30.11 10.75
N LEU A 870 -28.47 28.83 10.35
CA LEU A 870 -29.78 28.18 10.17
C LEU A 870 -30.53 28.08 11.50
N ASN A 871 -29.86 27.68 12.59
CA ASN A 871 -30.44 27.62 13.93
C ASN A 871 -30.88 29.01 14.42
N ALA A 872 -30.09 30.07 14.20
CA ALA A 872 -30.48 31.43 14.56
C ALA A 872 -31.67 31.94 13.73
N ALA A 873 -31.78 31.56 12.45
CA ALA A 873 -32.95 31.85 11.63
C ALA A 873 -34.19 31.07 12.11
N ILE A 874 -34.04 29.79 12.48
CA ILE A 874 -35.09 28.97 13.10
C ILE A 874 -35.52 29.57 14.43
N THR A 875 -34.58 29.89 15.32
CA THR A 875 -34.87 30.55 16.60
C THR A 875 -35.59 31.87 16.39
N ALA A 876 -35.13 32.75 15.49
CA ALA A 876 -35.81 34.01 15.20
C ALA A 876 -37.23 33.83 14.58
N ALA A 877 -37.46 32.73 13.86
CA ALA A 877 -38.76 32.36 13.32
C ALA A 877 -39.69 31.70 14.36
N SER A 878 -39.14 30.96 15.32
CA SER A 878 -39.86 30.41 16.49
C SER A 878 -40.07 31.43 17.61
N GLU A 879 -39.27 32.50 17.65
CA GLU A 879 -39.43 33.67 18.53
C GLU A 879 -40.36 34.74 17.94
N VAL A 880 -40.97 34.48 16.76
CA VAL A 880 -42.14 35.24 16.30
C VAL A 880 -43.21 35.15 17.39
N PRO A 881 -43.66 36.26 17.99
CA PRO A 881 -44.47 36.20 19.21
C PRO A 881 -45.73 35.36 19.03
N GLU A 882 -45.92 34.30 19.81
CA GLU A 882 -47.18 33.56 19.81
C GLU A 882 -48.35 34.46 20.24
N GLY A 883 -49.55 34.13 19.77
CA GLY A 883 -50.75 34.93 20.05
C GLY A 883 -50.89 36.20 19.20
N LEU A 884 -50.11 36.38 18.12
CA LEU A 884 -50.54 37.28 17.04
C LEU A 884 -51.94 36.85 16.57
N THR A 885 -52.89 37.78 16.66
CA THR A 885 -54.26 37.56 16.19
C THR A 885 -54.32 37.55 14.67
N ILE A 886 -55.44 37.07 14.10
CA ILE A 886 -55.74 37.13 12.65
C ILE A 886 -55.58 38.54 12.00
N LYS A 887 -55.42 39.59 12.80
CA LYS A 887 -55.20 40.99 12.38
C LYS A 887 -53.71 41.36 12.22
N GLN A 888 -52.77 40.45 12.45
CA GLN A 888 -51.32 40.72 12.55
C GLN A 888 -50.44 39.92 11.59
N GLN A 889 -51.02 39.09 10.70
CA GLN A 889 -50.36 38.12 9.80
C GLN A 889 -48.96 38.50 9.26
N HIS A 890 -48.76 39.72 8.76
CA HIS A 890 -47.54 40.15 8.05
C HIS A 890 -46.18 39.88 8.75
N ILE A 891 -46.15 39.73 10.08
CA ILE A 891 -44.93 39.40 10.84
C ILE A 891 -44.49 37.95 10.58
N ILE A 892 -45.45 37.06 10.34
CA ILE A 892 -45.25 35.64 10.04
C ILE A 892 -44.64 35.50 8.64
N ASP A 893 -45.15 36.25 7.66
CA ASP A 893 -44.70 36.21 6.26
C ASP A 893 -43.21 36.63 6.12
N GLU A 894 -42.75 37.60 6.92
CA GLU A 894 -41.35 38.04 6.95
C GLU A 894 -40.42 37.02 7.61
N ALA A 895 -40.89 36.30 8.64
CA ALA A 895 -40.12 35.23 9.27
C ALA A 895 -39.90 34.02 8.35
N ILE A 896 -40.92 33.63 7.57
CA ILE A 896 -40.81 32.56 6.56
C ILE A 896 -39.65 32.81 5.58
N ALA A 897 -39.50 34.07 5.12
CA ALA A 897 -38.46 34.43 4.16
C ALA A 897 -37.02 34.27 4.71
N ASN A 898 -36.83 34.50 6.01
CA ASN A 898 -35.51 34.46 6.65
C ASN A 898 -34.97 33.04 6.92
N LEU A 899 -35.82 32.01 6.83
CA LEU A 899 -35.44 30.60 7.05
C LEU A 899 -34.59 29.99 5.91
N ASN A 900 -34.50 30.65 4.76
CA ASN A 900 -33.79 30.13 3.59
C ASN A 900 -32.25 30.32 3.68
N VAL A 901 -31.62 29.64 4.65
CA VAL A 901 -30.17 29.70 4.88
C VAL A 901 -29.42 28.64 4.06
N GLU A 902 -28.23 28.99 3.57
CA GLU A 902 -27.31 28.08 2.88
C GLU A 902 -26.41 27.34 3.90
N LEU A 903 -26.20 26.04 3.70
CA LEU A 903 -25.41 25.18 4.59
C LEU A 903 -24.10 24.79 3.91
N VAL A 904 -23.01 24.80 4.66
CA VAL A 904 -21.64 24.56 4.15
C VAL A 904 -21.06 23.33 4.83
N LEU A 905 -20.58 22.36 4.06
CA LEU A 905 -19.99 21.11 4.54
C LEU A 905 -18.69 21.36 5.32
N LYS A 906 -18.37 20.46 6.26
CA LYS A 906 -17.10 20.43 6.99
C LYS A 906 -15.99 19.89 6.07
N PRO A 907 -14.73 20.36 6.20
CA PRO A 907 -13.59 19.65 5.65
C PRO A 907 -13.54 18.23 6.22
N ALA A 908 -13.04 17.27 5.43
CA ALA A 908 -12.84 15.90 5.89
C ALA A 908 -11.68 15.79 6.89
N ASP A 909 -11.65 14.70 7.67
CA ASP A 909 -10.46 14.34 8.43
C ASP A 909 -9.43 13.68 7.49
N THR A 910 -8.43 14.46 7.09
CA THR A 910 -7.33 14.01 6.23
C THR A 910 -6.10 13.54 7.04
N GLY A 911 -6.19 13.45 8.37
CA GLY A 911 -5.09 13.01 9.24
C GLY A 911 -4.62 11.59 8.89
N ALA A 912 -5.55 10.64 8.85
CA ALA A 912 -5.25 9.24 8.50
C ALA A 912 -4.71 9.07 7.07
N LEU A 913 -5.12 9.93 6.12
CA LEU A 913 -4.58 9.95 4.75
C LEU A 913 -3.14 10.48 4.74
N SER A 914 -2.87 11.54 5.50
CA SER A 914 -1.53 12.14 5.65
C SER A 914 -0.54 11.19 6.33
N ASP A 915 -1.00 10.47 7.36
CA ASP A 915 -0.24 9.41 8.04
C ASP A 915 0.02 8.22 7.10
N ALA A 916 -0.98 7.80 6.32
CA ALA A 916 -0.81 6.71 5.34
C ALA A 916 0.16 7.08 4.21
N ILE A 917 0.09 8.31 3.69
CA ILE A 917 1.08 8.84 2.72
C ILE A 917 2.48 8.82 3.34
N SER A 918 2.64 9.38 4.54
CA SER A 918 3.95 9.46 5.22
C SER A 918 4.55 8.07 5.46
N ALA A 919 3.74 7.12 5.96
CA ALA A 919 4.16 5.74 6.20
C ALA A 919 4.44 4.94 4.89
N ALA A 920 3.95 5.41 3.74
CA ALA A 920 4.26 4.84 2.43
C ALA A 920 5.54 5.45 1.83
N GLU A 921 5.77 6.76 2.02
CA GLU A 921 7.04 7.41 1.67
C GLU A 921 8.21 6.85 2.49
N ASP A 922 8.02 6.56 3.78
CA ASP A 922 9.02 5.89 4.62
C ASP A 922 9.38 4.47 4.10
N LYS A 923 8.41 3.72 3.54
CA LYS A 923 8.69 2.41 2.90
C LYS A 923 9.55 2.58 1.65
N LEU A 924 9.33 3.65 0.88
CA LEU A 924 10.10 3.97 -0.34
C LEU A 924 11.55 4.38 -0.05
N ALA A 925 11.93 4.68 1.20
CA ALA A 925 13.33 4.89 1.58
C ALA A 925 14.22 3.67 1.26
N ASN A 926 13.66 2.46 1.28
CA ASN A 926 14.35 1.19 0.94
C ASN A 926 13.99 0.65 -0.45
N ARG A 927 13.44 1.49 -1.36
CA ARG A 927 12.95 1.09 -2.70
C ARG A 927 13.93 0.22 -3.50
N ASP A 928 15.24 0.37 -3.31
CA ASP A 928 16.25 -0.31 -4.11
C ASP A 928 16.26 -1.84 -3.85
N ASN A 929 15.67 -2.31 -2.74
CA ASN A 929 15.45 -3.73 -2.42
C ASN A 929 14.20 -4.35 -3.09
N TYR A 930 13.33 -3.52 -3.67
CA TYR A 930 12.03 -3.93 -4.21
C TYR A 930 11.99 -3.79 -5.74
N THR A 931 11.07 -4.51 -6.38
CA THR A 931 10.90 -4.47 -7.84
C THR A 931 10.38 -3.11 -8.30
N GLU A 932 10.89 -2.63 -9.45
CA GLU A 932 10.55 -1.32 -10.00
C GLU A 932 9.05 -1.16 -10.24
N ASP A 933 8.36 -2.21 -10.69
CA ASP A 933 6.90 -2.23 -10.87
C ASP A 933 6.15 -2.00 -9.54
N SER A 934 6.56 -2.66 -8.45
CA SER A 934 5.90 -2.49 -7.14
C SER A 934 6.19 -1.14 -6.50
N VAL A 935 7.39 -0.60 -6.72
CA VAL A 935 7.80 0.75 -6.30
C VAL A 935 7.00 1.81 -7.07
N ALA A 936 6.83 1.64 -8.38
CA ALA A 936 6.04 2.54 -9.22
C ALA A 936 4.54 2.49 -8.84
N ALA A 937 4.00 1.32 -8.53
CA ALA A 937 2.62 1.19 -8.06
C ALA A 937 2.37 1.92 -6.73
N LEU A 938 3.29 1.80 -5.76
CA LEU A 938 3.17 2.51 -4.48
C LEU A 938 3.35 4.03 -4.66
N GLN A 939 4.30 4.46 -5.49
CA GLN A 939 4.47 5.88 -5.83
C GLN A 939 3.20 6.46 -6.48
N GLN A 940 2.59 5.75 -7.43
CA GLN A 940 1.34 6.19 -8.06
C GLN A 940 0.20 6.30 -7.03
N ALA A 941 0.08 5.35 -6.09
CA ALA A 941 -0.92 5.42 -5.02
C ALA A 941 -0.71 6.63 -4.09
N ILE A 942 0.55 6.98 -3.79
CA ILE A 942 0.92 8.18 -3.02
C ILE A 942 0.58 9.46 -3.80
N ASP A 943 0.88 9.51 -5.10
CA ASP A 943 0.70 10.72 -5.91
C ASP A 943 -0.79 11.04 -6.12
N GLU A 944 -1.63 10.03 -6.40
CA GLU A 944 -3.09 10.19 -6.45
C GLU A 944 -3.67 10.63 -5.08
N ALA A 945 -3.15 10.08 -3.98
CA ALA A 945 -3.58 10.46 -2.63
C ALA A 945 -3.17 11.89 -2.27
N LYS A 946 -2.03 12.37 -2.75
CA LYS A 946 -1.59 13.78 -2.61
C LYS A 946 -2.42 14.73 -3.45
N GLU A 947 -2.87 14.31 -4.65
CA GLU A 947 -3.78 15.11 -5.49
C GLU A 947 -5.15 15.27 -4.80
N LEU A 948 -5.68 14.20 -4.20
CA LEU A 948 -6.89 14.26 -3.35
C LEU A 948 -6.69 15.12 -2.09
N LEU A 949 -5.51 15.09 -1.48
CA LEU A 949 -5.18 15.97 -0.34
C LEU A 949 -5.15 17.45 -0.74
N ALA A 950 -4.71 17.75 -1.97
CA ALA A 950 -4.56 19.10 -2.50
C ALA A 950 -5.88 19.74 -3.00
N SER A 951 -6.99 19.00 -3.03
CA SER A 951 -8.30 19.54 -3.42
C SER A 951 -9.14 20.08 -2.26
N ASP A 952 -8.58 20.21 -1.04
CA ASP A 952 -9.27 20.57 0.21
C ASP A 952 -10.60 19.79 0.42
N PRO A 953 -10.56 18.45 0.43
CA PRO A 953 -11.75 17.60 0.33
C PRO A 953 -12.71 17.77 1.53
N ASP A 954 -14.01 17.77 1.23
CA ASP A 954 -15.06 17.84 2.26
C ASP A 954 -15.55 16.46 2.71
N VAL A 955 -16.28 16.41 3.82
CA VAL A 955 -16.74 15.17 4.47
C VAL A 955 -17.61 14.26 3.57
N SER A 956 -18.15 14.74 2.45
CA SER A 956 -18.81 13.89 1.45
C SER A 956 -17.84 13.00 0.65
N GLN A 957 -16.55 13.34 0.62
CA GLN A 957 -15.48 12.57 -0.02
C GLN A 957 -14.79 11.57 0.94
N ALA A 958 -15.38 11.30 2.12
CA ALA A 958 -14.82 10.36 3.09
C ALA A 958 -14.58 8.94 2.50
N ASP A 959 -15.45 8.47 1.62
CA ASP A 959 -15.28 7.19 0.91
C ASP A 959 -14.11 7.24 -0.10
N GLU A 960 -13.85 8.39 -0.71
CA GLU A 960 -12.72 8.58 -1.65
C GLU A 960 -11.38 8.63 -0.87
N ILE A 961 -11.39 9.28 0.30
CA ILE A 961 -10.26 9.31 1.23
C ILE A 961 -9.96 7.90 1.75
N GLN A 962 -10.98 7.13 2.16
CA GLN A 962 -10.78 5.74 2.58
C GLN A 962 -10.29 4.86 1.42
N ALA A 963 -10.81 5.05 0.21
CA ALA A 963 -10.33 4.33 -0.97
C ALA A 963 -8.85 4.65 -1.30
N ALA A 964 -8.39 5.88 -1.07
CA ALA A 964 -6.98 6.26 -1.21
C ALA A 964 -6.11 5.63 -0.11
N ILE A 965 -6.56 5.64 1.15
CA ILE A 965 -5.91 4.94 2.28
C ILE A 965 -5.80 3.44 1.99
N ASP A 966 -6.88 2.81 1.53
CA ASP A 966 -6.93 1.39 1.19
C ASP A 966 -6.04 1.07 -0.02
N LYS A 967 -5.99 1.94 -1.04
CA LYS A 967 -5.09 1.76 -2.19
C LYS A 967 -3.62 1.83 -1.77
N ILE A 968 -3.24 2.77 -0.90
CA ILE A 968 -1.89 2.82 -0.33
C ILE A 968 -1.58 1.57 0.50
N ASN A 969 -2.48 1.18 1.41
CA ASN A 969 -2.23 0.09 2.34
C ASN A 969 -2.21 -1.30 1.68
N ASN A 970 -3.02 -1.52 0.64
CA ASN A 970 -3.08 -2.78 -0.10
C ASN A 970 -2.06 -2.88 -1.26
N THR A 971 -1.24 -1.83 -1.50
CA THR A 971 -0.16 -1.90 -2.50
C THR A 971 1.08 -2.54 -1.88
N GLU A 972 1.25 -3.84 -2.09
CA GLU A 972 2.39 -4.61 -1.59
C GLU A 972 3.70 -4.30 -2.35
N LEU A 973 4.78 -4.02 -1.62
CA LEU A 973 6.13 -3.94 -2.19
C LEU A 973 6.73 -5.33 -2.34
N VAL A 974 7.07 -5.72 -3.57
CA VAL A 974 7.60 -7.05 -3.89
C VAL A 974 9.12 -6.99 -3.90
N LEU A 975 9.77 -7.80 -3.06
CA LEU A 975 11.24 -7.87 -2.99
C LEU A 975 11.84 -8.32 -4.33
N LYS A 976 13.02 -7.82 -4.66
CA LYS A 976 13.83 -8.39 -5.75
C LYS A 976 14.25 -9.83 -5.38
N GLY A 977 14.34 -10.70 -6.38
CA GLY A 977 14.99 -12.01 -6.23
C GLY A 977 16.50 -11.86 -6.03
N ALA A 978 17.14 -12.89 -5.46
CA ALA A 978 18.59 -12.97 -5.38
C ALA A 978 19.24 -13.08 -6.79
N ASP A 979 20.48 -12.61 -6.92
CA ASP A 979 21.30 -12.79 -8.12
C ASP A 979 22.08 -14.12 -8.04
N TYR A 980 21.70 -15.05 -8.91
CA TYR A 980 22.33 -16.37 -9.04
C TYR A 980 23.44 -16.41 -10.10
N THR A 981 23.75 -15.30 -10.79
CA THR A 981 24.60 -15.29 -12.00
C THR A 981 26.01 -15.84 -11.73
N VAL A 982 26.57 -15.56 -10.54
CA VAL A 982 27.87 -16.10 -10.11
C VAL A 982 27.77 -17.60 -9.81
N LEU A 983 26.74 -18.02 -9.08
CA LEU A 983 26.50 -19.41 -8.70
C LEU A 983 26.26 -20.30 -9.94
N ASP A 984 25.41 -19.88 -10.87
CA ASP A 984 25.12 -20.62 -12.10
C ASP A 984 26.36 -20.72 -13.03
N ALA A 985 27.20 -19.68 -13.08
CA ALA A 985 28.46 -19.73 -13.82
C ALA A 985 29.46 -20.73 -13.21
N GLN A 986 29.52 -20.83 -11.88
CA GLN A 986 30.38 -21.78 -11.17
C GLN A 986 29.83 -23.21 -11.22
N ILE A 987 28.51 -23.40 -11.09
CA ILE A 987 27.81 -24.68 -11.32
C ILE A 987 28.19 -25.19 -12.71
N LYS A 988 28.05 -24.36 -13.74
CA LYS A 988 28.42 -24.73 -15.10
C LYS A 988 29.91 -25.06 -15.23
N THR A 989 30.79 -24.28 -14.62
CA THR A 989 32.25 -24.53 -14.66
C THR A 989 32.60 -25.89 -14.04
N ALA A 990 31.95 -26.26 -12.94
CA ALA A 990 32.10 -27.56 -12.29
C ALA A 990 31.48 -28.71 -13.10
N GLU A 991 30.33 -28.49 -13.76
CA GLU A 991 29.73 -29.46 -14.68
C GLU A 991 30.62 -29.73 -15.91
N ASP A 992 31.10 -28.68 -16.57
CA ASP A 992 31.97 -28.78 -17.75
C ASP A 992 33.31 -29.45 -17.40
N LEU A 993 33.87 -29.21 -16.20
CA LEU A 993 35.05 -29.91 -15.69
C LEU A 993 34.78 -31.40 -15.42
N LEU A 994 33.66 -31.72 -14.77
CA LEU A 994 33.29 -33.10 -14.43
C LEU A 994 32.82 -33.92 -15.66
N ALA A 995 32.41 -33.27 -16.75
CA ALA A 995 32.15 -33.88 -18.04
C ALA A 995 33.44 -34.15 -18.86
N GLY A 996 34.57 -33.55 -18.47
CA GLY A 996 35.89 -33.73 -19.08
C GLY A 996 36.66 -34.97 -18.60
N ASP A 997 37.94 -35.07 -18.98
CA ASP A 997 38.83 -36.12 -18.49
C ASP A 997 39.26 -35.84 -17.04
N THR A 998 38.56 -36.48 -16.12
CA THR A 998 38.80 -36.38 -14.68
C THR A 998 39.87 -37.34 -14.16
N SER A 999 40.52 -38.15 -15.01
CA SER A 999 41.53 -39.14 -14.57
C SER A 999 42.81 -38.53 -13.98
N ASN A 1000 43.07 -37.25 -14.29
CA ASN A 1000 44.26 -36.50 -13.91
C ASN A 1000 44.11 -35.72 -12.59
N PHE A 1001 43.11 -36.06 -11.76
CA PHE A 1001 42.84 -35.41 -10.47
C PHE A 1001 42.69 -36.42 -9.32
N THR A 1002 42.90 -35.97 -8.08
CA THR A 1002 42.70 -36.82 -6.90
C THR A 1002 41.22 -37.19 -6.72
N LYS A 1003 40.93 -38.42 -6.28
CA LYS A 1003 39.55 -38.84 -5.97
C LYS A 1003 38.91 -37.99 -4.88
N ASP A 1004 39.69 -37.49 -3.93
CA ASP A 1004 39.20 -36.71 -2.80
C ASP A 1004 38.81 -35.29 -3.24
N SER A 1005 39.62 -34.59 -4.04
CA SER A 1005 39.22 -33.27 -4.57
C SER A 1005 38.02 -33.37 -5.52
N LEU A 1006 37.96 -34.44 -6.34
CA LEU A 1006 36.78 -34.74 -7.16
C LEU A 1006 35.53 -35.08 -6.33
N ALA A 1007 35.68 -35.61 -5.11
CA ALA A 1007 34.56 -35.87 -4.22
C ALA A 1007 34.06 -34.56 -3.57
N VAL A 1008 34.98 -33.71 -3.08
CA VAL A 1008 34.65 -32.38 -2.54
C VAL A 1008 33.93 -31.53 -3.58
N LEU A 1009 34.43 -31.48 -4.82
CA LEU A 1009 33.78 -30.74 -5.91
C LEU A 1009 32.37 -31.27 -6.23
N LYS A 1010 32.16 -32.59 -6.20
CA LYS A 1010 30.84 -33.20 -6.45
C LYS A 1010 29.84 -32.91 -5.34
N THR A 1011 30.28 -32.87 -4.08
CA THR A 1011 29.43 -32.48 -2.95
C THR A 1011 29.06 -31.01 -3.06
N ALA A 1012 30.04 -30.11 -3.19
CA ALA A 1012 29.80 -28.67 -3.34
C ALA A 1012 28.89 -28.34 -4.54
N LEU A 1013 29.04 -29.06 -5.66
CA LEU A 1013 28.17 -28.91 -6.83
C LEU A 1013 26.74 -29.42 -6.59
N ALA A 1014 26.56 -30.47 -5.78
CA ALA A 1014 25.23 -30.94 -5.39
C ALA A 1014 24.55 -29.92 -4.48
N ASP A 1015 25.27 -29.39 -3.49
CA ASP A 1015 24.74 -28.40 -2.54
C ASP A 1015 24.40 -27.08 -3.25
N ALA A 1016 25.29 -26.58 -4.12
CA ALA A 1016 25.05 -25.42 -4.99
C ALA A 1016 23.81 -25.56 -5.89
N LYS A 1017 23.52 -26.78 -6.38
CA LYS A 1017 22.32 -27.07 -7.16
C LYS A 1017 21.05 -27.18 -6.33
N ASN A 1018 21.17 -27.47 -5.04
CA ASN A 1018 20.05 -27.57 -4.10
C ASN A 1018 19.65 -26.21 -3.49
N VAL A 1019 20.40 -25.14 -3.74
CA VAL A 1019 20.02 -23.76 -3.38
C VAL A 1019 18.69 -23.42 -4.06
N ASP A 1020 17.70 -23.05 -3.25
CA ASP A 1020 16.38 -22.64 -3.73
C ASP A 1020 16.50 -21.47 -4.72
N ARG A 1021 15.68 -21.48 -5.78
CA ARG A 1021 15.65 -20.46 -6.84
C ARG A 1021 14.58 -19.39 -6.64
N TYR A 1022 13.85 -19.42 -5.51
CA TYR A 1022 12.87 -18.41 -5.12
C TYR A 1022 13.34 -17.49 -3.97
N LEU A 1023 14.64 -17.49 -3.64
CA LEU A 1023 15.20 -16.64 -2.59
C LEU A 1023 15.21 -15.16 -3.01
N THR A 1024 15.12 -14.27 -2.03
CA THR A 1024 15.04 -12.81 -2.21
C THR A 1024 16.39 -12.13 -2.04
N ILE A 1025 16.46 -10.84 -2.34
CA ILE A 1025 17.64 -9.99 -2.13
C ILE A 1025 18.12 -9.95 -0.66
N GLN A 1026 17.27 -10.29 0.32
CA GLN A 1026 17.67 -10.41 1.73
C GLN A 1026 18.49 -11.68 1.99
N ASP A 1027 18.26 -12.71 1.19
CA ASP A 1027 18.84 -14.05 1.29
C ASP A 1027 20.10 -14.21 0.41
N GLN A 1028 20.55 -13.12 -0.25
CA GLN A 1028 21.69 -13.10 -1.17
C GLN A 1028 22.95 -13.72 -0.55
N ALA A 1029 23.16 -13.54 0.75
CA ALA A 1029 24.29 -14.09 1.49
C ALA A 1029 24.37 -15.63 1.43
N ASP A 1030 23.25 -16.34 1.33
CA ASP A 1030 23.23 -17.80 1.22
C ASP A 1030 23.58 -18.26 -0.21
N VAL A 1031 23.13 -17.51 -1.22
CA VAL A 1031 23.50 -17.72 -2.64
C VAL A 1031 25.00 -17.46 -2.84
N ASP A 1032 25.52 -16.36 -2.29
CA ASP A 1032 26.94 -16.00 -2.30
C ASP A 1032 27.79 -17.01 -1.51
N THR A 1033 27.27 -17.54 -0.40
CA THR A 1033 27.96 -18.58 0.39
C THR A 1033 28.06 -19.90 -0.39
N ALA A 1034 27.00 -20.33 -1.06
CA ALA A 1034 27.03 -21.50 -1.93
C ALA A 1034 27.99 -21.31 -3.12
N ALA A 1035 28.04 -20.09 -3.68
CA ALA A 1035 28.97 -19.73 -4.74
C ALA A 1035 30.43 -19.79 -4.24
N ALA A 1036 30.73 -19.15 -3.10
CA ALA A 1036 32.05 -19.18 -2.48
C ALA A 1036 32.51 -20.62 -2.11
N ALA A 1037 31.60 -21.47 -1.64
CA ALA A 1037 31.89 -22.88 -1.36
C ALA A 1037 32.23 -23.68 -2.63
N LEU A 1038 31.47 -23.49 -3.72
CA LEU A 1038 31.75 -24.15 -5.00
C LEU A 1038 33.03 -23.62 -5.67
N ALA A 1039 33.29 -22.31 -5.60
CA ALA A 1039 34.54 -21.70 -6.04
C ALA A 1039 35.73 -22.28 -5.26
N SER A 1040 35.64 -22.36 -3.93
CA SER A 1040 36.68 -22.94 -3.09
C SER A 1040 36.95 -24.41 -3.44
N ALA A 1041 35.92 -25.18 -3.79
CA ALA A 1041 36.05 -26.56 -4.24
C ALA A 1041 36.68 -26.69 -5.65
N LEU A 1042 36.40 -25.75 -6.55
CA LEU A 1042 37.04 -25.65 -7.86
C LEU A 1042 38.53 -25.27 -7.76
N GLU A 1043 38.88 -24.29 -6.91
CA GLU A 1043 40.26 -23.86 -6.68
C GLU A 1043 41.08 -24.92 -5.92
N SER A 1044 40.44 -25.72 -5.06
CA SER A 1044 41.06 -26.83 -4.32
C SER A 1044 41.27 -28.11 -5.16
N MET A 1045 41.05 -28.07 -6.48
CA MET A 1045 41.24 -29.23 -7.36
C MET A 1045 42.70 -29.64 -7.49
N GLN A 1046 43.06 -30.80 -6.93
CA GLN A 1046 44.42 -31.31 -6.92
C GLN A 1046 44.69 -32.21 -8.12
N THR A 1047 45.69 -31.85 -8.93
CA THR A 1047 46.17 -32.64 -10.07
C THR A 1047 46.98 -33.86 -9.59
N TYR A 1048 46.96 -34.92 -10.40
CA TYR A 1048 47.44 -36.24 -10.02
C TYR A 1048 47.94 -37.03 -11.24
N THR A 1049 49.08 -37.72 -11.09
CA THR A 1049 49.68 -38.56 -12.15
C THR A 1049 49.40 -40.05 -11.88
N PRO A 1050 48.66 -40.75 -12.75
CA PRO A 1050 48.33 -42.16 -12.55
C PRO A 1050 49.53 -43.10 -12.67
N LEU A 1051 49.57 -44.16 -11.85
CA LEU A 1051 50.48 -45.27 -12.07
C LEU A 1051 50.04 -46.07 -13.31
N THR A 1052 50.92 -46.15 -14.29
CA THR A 1052 50.65 -46.78 -15.60
C THR A 1052 51.72 -47.80 -16.01
N SER A 1053 52.91 -47.78 -15.39
CA SER A 1053 53.96 -48.76 -15.66
C SER A 1053 54.80 -49.05 -14.41
N VAL A 1054 55.29 -50.29 -14.30
CA VAL A 1054 56.16 -50.78 -13.21
C VAL A 1054 57.16 -51.77 -13.80
N THR A 1055 58.46 -51.57 -13.55
CA THR A 1055 59.54 -52.38 -14.13
C THR A 1055 60.58 -52.77 -13.08
N ILE A 1056 60.82 -54.07 -12.87
CA ILE A 1056 61.87 -54.56 -11.95
C ILE A 1056 63.27 -54.28 -12.50
N VAL A 1057 64.19 -53.78 -11.66
CA VAL A 1057 65.59 -53.47 -11.99
C VAL A 1057 66.57 -54.04 -10.93
N PRO A 1058 67.81 -54.42 -11.30
CA PRO A 1058 68.84 -54.78 -10.33
C PRO A 1058 69.43 -53.53 -9.65
N LEU A 1059 69.67 -53.60 -8.33
CA LEU A 1059 70.28 -52.50 -7.56
C LEU A 1059 71.82 -52.63 -7.44
N ASN A 1060 72.38 -53.80 -7.75
CA ASN A 1060 73.82 -54.04 -7.80
C ASN A 1060 74.40 -53.63 -9.16
N SER A 1061 75.43 -52.79 -9.18
CA SER A 1061 76.14 -52.39 -10.40
C SER A 1061 76.92 -53.51 -11.12
N ASN A 1062 77.04 -54.69 -10.51
CA ASN A 1062 77.64 -55.89 -11.11
C ASN A 1062 76.60 -56.84 -11.74
N ASP A 1063 75.31 -56.65 -11.46
CA ASP A 1063 74.22 -57.49 -11.93
C ASP A 1063 73.45 -56.73 -13.01
N TRP A 1064 73.28 -57.31 -14.20
CA TRP A 1064 72.66 -56.60 -15.34
C TRP A 1064 71.36 -57.25 -15.79
N LYS A 1065 70.47 -56.43 -16.37
CA LYS A 1065 69.21 -56.86 -16.97
C LYS A 1065 69.32 -56.93 -18.48
N GLU A 1066 68.82 -58.00 -19.09
CA GLU A 1066 68.69 -58.16 -20.53
C GLU A 1066 67.33 -58.83 -20.82
N GLY A 1067 66.38 -58.05 -21.34
CA GLY A 1067 64.99 -58.48 -21.53
C GLY A 1067 64.33 -58.89 -20.21
N GLU A 1068 63.73 -60.09 -20.18
CA GLU A 1068 63.11 -60.68 -18.99
C GLU A 1068 64.12 -61.20 -17.94
N LEU A 1069 65.45 -61.13 -18.15
CA LEU A 1069 66.44 -61.76 -17.28
C LEU A 1069 67.33 -60.75 -16.54
N ILE A 1070 67.59 -61.00 -15.26
CA ILE A 1070 68.66 -60.38 -14.46
C ILE A 1070 69.74 -61.43 -14.20
N TYR A 1071 70.99 -61.11 -14.58
CA TYR A 1071 72.12 -62.03 -14.51
C TYR A 1071 73.06 -61.69 -13.35
N HIS A 1072 73.35 -62.68 -12.50
CA HIS A 1072 74.28 -62.58 -11.38
C HIS A 1072 75.38 -63.64 -11.46
N LYS A 1073 76.65 -63.20 -11.47
CA LYS A 1073 77.81 -64.07 -11.62
C LYS A 1073 78.40 -64.49 -10.28
N THR A 1074 78.00 -65.67 -9.82
CA THR A 1074 78.51 -66.31 -8.61
C THR A 1074 79.95 -66.78 -8.82
N PRO A 1075 80.90 -66.50 -7.90
CA PRO A 1075 82.24 -67.06 -7.97
C PRO A 1075 82.21 -68.57 -7.68
N TRP A 1076 82.86 -69.38 -8.54
CA TRP A 1076 82.80 -70.85 -8.50
C TRP A 1076 83.23 -71.52 -7.18
N TYR A 1077 83.89 -70.77 -6.29
CA TYR A 1077 84.35 -71.21 -4.98
C TYR A 1077 83.42 -70.81 -3.81
N GLN A 1078 82.29 -70.16 -4.09
CA GLN A 1078 81.25 -69.81 -3.11
C GLN A 1078 79.99 -70.68 -3.31
N THR A 1079 79.14 -70.76 -2.28
CA THR A 1079 77.87 -71.51 -2.36
C THR A 1079 76.75 -70.62 -2.87
N TRP A 1080 75.82 -71.16 -3.68
CA TRP A 1080 74.67 -70.38 -4.17
C TRP A 1080 73.91 -69.62 -3.05
N THR A 1081 73.73 -70.26 -1.90
CA THR A 1081 73.05 -69.70 -0.72
C THR A 1081 73.77 -68.51 -0.06
N SER A 1082 75.07 -68.31 -0.32
CA SER A 1082 75.83 -67.15 0.19
C SER A 1082 75.72 -65.94 -0.72
N GLN A 1083 74.99 -66.02 -1.83
CA GLN A 1083 74.82 -64.94 -2.82
C GLN A 1083 73.43 -64.31 -2.69
N THR A 1084 73.33 -63.05 -3.10
CA THR A 1084 72.10 -62.25 -3.04
C THR A 1084 72.06 -61.25 -4.18
N VAL A 1085 70.91 -61.13 -4.85
CA VAL A 1085 70.64 -60.05 -5.80
C VAL A 1085 69.58 -59.13 -5.19
N PRO A 1086 69.93 -57.89 -4.80
CA PRO A 1086 68.95 -56.87 -4.46
C PRO A 1086 68.32 -56.35 -5.76
N VAL A 1087 66.99 -56.36 -5.81
CA VAL A 1087 66.17 -55.83 -6.90
C VAL A 1087 65.29 -54.71 -6.37
N GLY A 1088 65.10 -53.67 -7.17
CA GLY A 1088 64.14 -52.60 -6.95
C GLY A 1088 63.18 -52.53 -8.13
N PHE A 1089 62.37 -51.48 -8.19
CA PHE A 1089 61.49 -51.23 -9.32
C PHE A 1089 61.49 -49.75 -9.70
N GLU A 1090 61.28 -49.49 -10.99
CA GLU A 1090 61.05 -48.18 -11.57
C GLU A 1090 59.56 -48.07 -11.95
N ILE A 1091 59.02 -46.86 -11.85
CA ILE A 1091 57.63 -46.51 -12.21
C ILE A 1091 57.64 -45.35 -13.20
N ASN A 1092 56.49 -44.99 -13.78
CA ASN A 1092 56.41 -43.75 -14.56
C ASN A 1092 56.61 -42.53 -13.65
N ASP A 1093 57.32 -41.54 -14.17
CA ASP A 1093 57.67 -40.31 -13.44
C ASP A 1093 56.41 -39.58 -12.92
N GLY A 1094 56.52 -38.95 -11.75
CA GLY A 1094 55.43 -38.27 -11.04
C GLY A 1094 54.39 -39.16 -10.33
N ALA A 1095 54.41 -40.49 -10.48
CA ALA A 1095 53.46 -41.37 -9.78
C ALA A 1095 53.85 -41.63 -8.31
N ALA A 1096 52.87 -41.59 -7.40
CA ALA A 1096 53.07 -41.76 -5.96
C ALA A 1096 52.60 -43.14 -5.45
N VAL A 1097 53.51 -43.92 -4.85
CA VAL A 1097 53.29 -45.31 -4.42
C VAL A 1097 52.68 -45.40 -3.02
N LYS A 1098 51.57 -46.13 -2.90
CA LYS A 1098 50.85 -46.42 -1.64
C LYS A 1098 51.21 -47.79 -1.07
N SER A 1099 51.26 -48.83 -1.90
CA SER A 1099 51.62 -50.18 -1.45
C SER A 1099 52.38 -50.97 -2.53
N VAL A 1100 53.20 -51.92 -2.09
CA VAL A 1100 54.03 -52.76 -2.97
C VAL A 1100 54.00 -54.20 -2.49
N THR A 1101 53.79 -55.15 -3.39
CA THR A 1101 53.79 -56.59 -3.12
C THR A 1101 54.74 -57.30 -4.07
N TRP A 1102 55.81 -57.87 -3.52
CA TRP A 1102 56.73 -58.76 -4.25
C TRP A 1102 56.21 -60.20 -4.22
N SER A 1103 56.24 -60.88 -5.36
CA SER A 1103 55.68 -62.22 -5.53
C SER A 1103 56.52 -63.09 -6.45
N TYR A 1104 56.40 -64.41 -6.30
CA TYR A 1104 56.92 -65.37 -7.28
C TYR A 1104 56.04 -65.38 -8.54
N ALA A 1105 56.64 -65.69 -9.68
CA ALA A 1105 55.94 -65.68 -10.97
C ALA A 1105 56.27 -66.92 -11.82
N LYS A 1106 55.53 -67.09 -12.94
CA LYS A 1106 55.67 -68.23 -13.87
C LYS A 1106 55.78 -69.55 -13.08
N TRP A 1107 56.79 -70.39 -13.30
CA TRP A 1107 56.93 -71.68 -12.59
C TRP A 1107 57.50 -71.57 -11.17
N SER A 1108 58.03 -70.41 -10.76
CA SER A 1108 58.63 -70.25 -9.43
C SER A 1108 57.58 -70.05 -8.32
N VAL A 1109 56.29 -69.98 -8.68
CA VAL A 1109 55.17 -70.03 -7.73
C VAL A 1109 55.11 -71.40 -7.04
N ASP A 1110 55.28 -72.48 -7.81
CA ASP A 1110 55.18 -73.86 -7.31
C ASP A 1110 56.54 -74.40 -6.83
N GLU A 1111 57.62 -74.11 -7.57
CA GLU A 1111 58.98 -74.59 -7.26
C GLU A 1111 60.04 -73.45 -7.35
N PRO A 1112 60.15 -72.57 -6.32
CA PRO A 1112 61.15 -71.50 -6.30
C PRO A 1112 62.58 -72.03 -6.02
N GLU A 1113 63.52 -71.84 -6.97
CA GLU A 1113 64.95 -72.11 -6.71
C GLU A 1113 65.68 -70.97 -5.98
N ALA A 1114 64.99 -69.88 -5.65
CA ALA A 1114 65.50 -68.79 -4.82
C ALA A 1114 64.36 -68.15 -4.01
N ASN A 1115 64.63 -67.80 -2.76
CA ASN A 1115 63.71 -67.07 -1.90
C ASN A 1115 63.62 -65.59 -2.32
N ILE A 1116 62.44 -65.00 -2.17
CA ILE A 1116 62.28 -63.56 -1.95
C ILE A 1116 62.47 -63.31 -0.44
N GLU A 1117 63.44 -62.49 -0.07
CA GLU A 1117 63.79 -62.10 1.30
C GLU A 1117 63.84 -60.58 1.41
N ASN A 1118 63.68 -60.03 2.63
CA ASN A 1118 63.81 -58.58 2.90
C ASN A 1118 62.98 -57.69 1.96
N ALA A 1119 61.76 -58.10 1.61
CA ALA A 1119 60.87 -57.32 0.77
C ALA A 1119 60.36 -56.07 1.50
N THR A 1120 60.51 -54.91 0.87
CA THR A 1120 60.05 -53.60 1.34
C THR A 1120 59.26 -52.88 0.24
N ASN A 1121 58.75 -51.68 0.53
CA ASN A 1121 58.07 -50.81 -0.43
C ASN A 1121 58.99 -50.23 -1.52
N GLU A 1122 60.29 -50.57 -1.52
CA GLU A 1122 61.28 -50.05 -2.49
C GLU A 1122 62.08 -51.18 -3.16
N SER A 1123 62.32 -52.29 -2.45
CA SER A 1123 63.23 -53.35 -2.92
C SER A 1123 62.90 -54.73 -2.35
N ALA A 1124 63.52 -55.77 -2.90
CA ALA A 1124 63.57 -57.11 -2.33
C ALA A 1124 64.94 -57.76 -2.59
N THR A 1125 65.31 -58.75 -1.79
CA THR A 1125 66.55 -59.52 -1.94
C THR A 1125 66.24 -60.93 -2.42
N ILE A 1126 66.82 -61.34 -3.54
CA ILE A 1126 66.66 -62.71 -4.07
C ILE A 1126 67.86 -63.57 -3.65
N ARG A 1127 67.62 -64.66 -2.90
CA ARG A 1127 68.66 -65.60 -2.42
C ARG A 1127 68.44 -67.02 -2.95
N PRO A 1128 69.40 -67.65 -3.63
CA PRO A 1128 69.29 -69.04 -4.10
C PRO A 1128 69.07 -70.07 -2.99
N THR A 1129 68.22 -71.06 -3.23
CA THR A 1129 68.07 -72.24 -2.38
C THR A 1129 69.13 -73.30 -2.69
N PHE A 1130 69.48 -74.11 -1.69
CA PHE A 1130 70.54 -75.12 -1.80
C PHE A 1130 70.34 -76.08 -2.98
N GLY A 1131 71.39 -76.37 -3.74
CA GLY A 1131 71.33 -77.25 -4.92
C GLY A 1131 72.66 -77.44 -5.63
N VAL A 1132 72.68 -78.34 -6.61
CA VAL A 1132 73.89 -78.83 -7.31
C VAL A 1132 74.10 -78.17 -8.69
N GLY A 1133 73.13 -77.36 -9.16
CA GLY A 1133 73.16 -76.66 -10.46
C GLY A 1133 72.96 -75.14 -10.34
N PRO A 1134 73.09 -74.39 -11.44
CA PRO A 1134 72.82 -72.95 -11.46
C PRO A 1134 71.34 -72.69 -11.15
N ARG A 1135 71.07 -71.69 -10.29
CA ARG A 1135 69.72 -71.41 -9.77
C ARG A 1135 69.05 -70.25 -10.49
N SER A 1136 67.72 -70.26 -10.48
CA SER A 1136 66.89 -69.18 -11.02
C SER A 1136 65.57 -69.04 -10.27
N CYS A 1137 65.02 -67.83 -10.25
CA CYS A 1137 63.69 -67.58 -9.75
C CYS A 1137 63.01 -66.48 -10.57
N TRP A 1138 61.75 -66.68 -10.91
CA TRP A 1138 60.89 -65.69 -11.53
C TRP A 1138 60.14 -64.91 -10.46
N ILE A 1139 60.16 -63.59 -10.59
CA ILE A 1139 59.54 -62.65 -9.67
C ILE A 1139 58.68 -61.63 -10.43
N GLN A 1140 57.66 -61.13 -9.75
CA GLN A 1140 56.87 -59.96 -10.14
C GLN A 1140 56.74 -59.02 -8.94
N VAL A 1141 56.52 -57.74 -9.23
CA VAL A 1141 56.11 -56.75 -8.25
C VAL A 1141 54.77 -56.15 -8.70
N THR A 1142 53.84 -56.06 -7.77
CA THR A 1142 52.57 -55.36 -7.92
C THR A 1142 52.64 -54.10 -7.07
N VAL A 1143 52.32 -52.96 -7.67
CA VAL A 1143 52.35 -51.65 -7.02
C VAL A 1143 50.96 -51.03 -7.11
N GLU A 1144 50.51 -50.45 -6.00
CA GLU A 1144 49.29 -49.67 -5.87
C GLU A 1144 49.66 -48.21 -5.61
N ASP A 1145 48.97 -47.27 -6.26
CA ASP A 1145 49.11 -45.84 -5.97
C ASP A 1145 48.04 -45.31 -4.99
N TYR A 1146 48.20 -44.06 -4.53
CA TYR A 1146 47.27 -43.45 -3.58
C TYR A 1146 45.84 -43.28 -4.12
N ASN A 1147 45.66 -43.21 -5.43
CA ASN A 1147 44.34 -43.13 -6.06
C ASN A 1147 43.74 -44.53 -6.32
N GLY A 1148 44.46 -45.62 -6.00
CA GLY A 1148 44.01 -47.00 -6.06
C GLY A 1148 44.10 -47.65 -7.45
N ASN A 1149 44.94 -47.14 -8.36
CA ASN A 1149 45.30 -47.93 -9.55
C ASN A 1149 46.36 -48.97 -9.16
N VAL A 1150 46.25 -50.17 -9.73
CA VAL A 1150 47.13 -51.31 -9.43
C VAL A 1150 47.82 -51.76 -10.71
N VAL A 1151 49.14 -51.72 -10.74
CA VAL A 1151 49.96 -52.14 -11.88
C VAL A 1151 50.91 -53.24 -11.43
N THR A 1152 50.91 -54.36 -12.17
CA THR A 1152 51.85 -55.47 -11.95
C THR A 1152 52.87 -55.50 -13.07
N SER A 1153 54.15 -55.58 -12.71
CA SER A 1153 55.26 -55.67 -13.66
C SER A 1153 55.22 -56.95 -14.49
N ASP A 1154 55.83 -56.94 -15.68
CA ASP A 1154 56.16 -58.19 -16.39
C ASP A 1154 57.06 -59.11 -15.53
N PRO A 1155 56.93 -60.45 -15.64
CA PRO A 1155 57.76 -61.38 -14.88
C PRO A 1155 59.24 -61.31 -15.26
N VAL A 1156 60.11 -61.09 -14.27
CA VAL A 1156 61.58 -61.05 -14.45
C VAL A 1156 62.22 -62.27 -13.78
N LYS A 1157 63.19 -62.89 -14.46
CA LYS A 1157 63.94 -64.05 -14.00
C LYS A 1157 65.31 -63.63 -13.47
N VAL A 1158 65.54 -63.74 -12.17
CA VAL A 1158 66.90 -63.65 -11.61
C VAL A 1158 67.62 -64.98 -11.85
N ARG A 1159 68.85 -64.93 -12.39
CA ARG A 1159 69.63 -66.08 -12.85
C ARG A 1159 71.05 -66.06 -12.28
N PHE A 1160 71.35 -67.04 -11.45
CA PHE A 1160 72.63 -67.23 -10.78
C PHE A 1160 73.47 -68.24 -11.56
N TYR A 1161 74.70 -67.86 -11.93
CA TYR A 1161 75.56 -68.70 -12.77
C TYR A 1161 77.06 -68.52 -12.43
N ASN A 1162 77.86 -69.55 -12.73
CA ASN A 1162 79.32 -69.55 -12.49
C ASN A 1162 80.13 -69.36 -13.78
N TRP A 1163 79.59 -69.80 -14.92
CA TRP A 1163 80.30 -69.87 -16.21
C TRP A 1163 79.47 -69.28 -17.34
N ASP A 1164 80.11 -68.56 -18.26
CA ASP A 1164 79.42 -67.75 -19.29
C ASP A 1164 78.60 -68.56 -20.30
N TRP A 1165 78.79 -69.88 -20.37
CA TRP A 1165 77.94 -70.78 -21.15
C TRP A 1165 76.57 -71.04 -20.51
N GLN A 1166 76.37 -70.71 -19.23
CA GLN A 1166 75.12 -70.90 -18.47
C GLN A 1166 74.16 -69.70 -18.55
N ILE A 1167 74.60 -68.64 -19.25
CA ILE A 1167 73.82 -67.43 -19.59
C ILE A 1167 72.80 -67.73 -20.70
N LYS A 1168 73.11 -68.70 -21.57
CA LYS A 1168 72.29 -69.13 -22.72
C LYS A 1168 71.27 -70.22 -22.36
#